data_AF-A0A9X3JL30-F1
#
_entry.id   AF-A0A9X3JL30-F1
#
_cell.length_a   1.000
_cell.length_b   1.000
_cell.length_c   1.000
_cell.angle_alpha   90.00
_cell.angle_beta   90.00
_cell.angle_gamma   90.00
#
_symmetry.space_group_name_H-M   'P 1'
#
loop_
_entity.id
_entity.type
_entity.pdbx_description
1 polymer ?
#
loop_
_entity_poly.entity_id
_entity_poly.type
_entity_poly.pdbx_seq_one_letter_code
_entity_poly.pdbx_strand_id
1 'polypeptide(L)'
;MTTLEDAATATAAEPGGAVRTLLRMRVREGCEERFEEAWRTAAVQIAGEPGNVKQELMRDADDARTFLIVGEWADRAAVDAFGRSAAREALTASLRDLREDADRSTYEIRYGIAGGEQGSHVRVDISTRVAPGEEEAFERAYAIVTDRLRGTPGLIREELLREPGSDIFHIFAEWESDQDFRNWVDDPSHADQSGPLIRWLSVFFERKLYEIRFRPQEAGVRGVRPTRPAPAPAAPETTSVPAPRTEPAVAVAPPPVDVPTRTACEVLVVGAGPTGLTAAIELARRGIAVRVVDQRSEPAAQADKAIGVHCRTMEIWEDQGIVAEAMDAGSWLHGQTVFVNGKQTHQVDWSGLEELPYAHLGLPQYETERILIDRLTSLGVRVDRGGELTGFTQDDDGVTAELVDAAGNRSSTRAQYLIGADGSGSVVREQLGLTFDGGLSMFPQLFMLGDVDVDWEMPPGHLVRWVRIEEDGDFTGMLVCVPLKGRNRYRVATLAPQRLQKTIGSGVVPPGFWKEYDPPGLADIQAAIDDLGPAGTTASNLRWSSIFRVKHGIVDRYRTGRVFVAGDAAHLHPPAGGQGMNTGIQDAWNLAWKVALAVRGQASAGLLDSYEAERRPAGKAIVDRAVAIAFTDEMDMDDERAQFLLEMQMTMNYADSPLVGEVTGPAGFTGGPLPGHRAPDVLGLRRFGVAHDVRLFDLTRGTHATLLLTAGDGTGAEELHALEELAASVRQATGGQVRPYLVAGPDVAVPPLVDLPVLRDARGALAAAYGTGGPGTAAYLVRPDGHVGFRTRPVSEQALREHLAGVFTG
;
A
#
# COMPACT_ATOMS: atom_id res chain seq x y z
N MET A 1 47.93 55.12 -16.94
CA MET A 1 47.06 54.75 -18.07
C MET A 1 46.54 53.34 -17.79
N THR A 2 45.29 53.08 -17.41
CA THR A 2 44.11 53.91 -17.17
C THR A 2 43.12 52.99 -16.42
N THR A 3 42.71 53.42 -15.22
CA THR A 3 41.40 53.32 -14.51
C THR A 3 40.33 52.33 -15.05
N LEU A 4 39.75 51.44 -14.22
CA LEU A 4 38.57 51.68 -13.36
C LEU A 4 37.52 52.57 -14.03
N GLU A 5 36.49 51.96 -14.65
CA GLU A 5 35.08 52.44 -14.67
C GLU A 5 34.21 51.52 -15.56
N ASP A 6 32.96 51.33 -15.10
CA ASP A 6 31.78 50.81 -15.80
C ASP A 6 31.63 49.29 -16.08
N ALA A 7 31.49 48.53 -14.99
CA ALA A 7 30.65 47.32 -15.02
C ALA A 7 29.18 47.75 -14.92
N ALA A 8 28.50 47.58 -16.05
CA ALA A 8 27.15 48.04 -16.35
C ALA A 8 26.07 47.59 -15.35
N THR A 9 25.40 48.60 -14.77
CA THR A 9 23.95 48.58 -14.55
C THR A 9 23.24 48.37 -15.88
N ALA A 10 22.77 47.16 -16.13
CA ALA A 10 21.65 46.90 -17.01
C ALA A 10 20.71 45.96 -16.24
N THR A 11 19.79 46.57 -15.50
CA THR A 11 18.57 45.95 -15.00
C THR A 11 17.92 45.17 -16.13
N ALA A 12 17.98 43.84 -16.04
CA ALA A 12 17.09 42.99 -16.81
C ALA A 12 15.67 43.32 -16.35
N ALA A 13 14.90 43.98 -17.20
CA ALA A 13 13.47 44.13 -16.98
C ALA A 13 12.87 42.71 -16.99
N GLU A 14 12.32 42.30 -15.85
CA GLU A 14 11.53 41.08 -15.73
C GLU A 14 10.39 41.11 -16.77
N PRO A 15 10.11 39.99 -17.46
CA PRO A 15 8.91 39.90 -18.28
C PRO A 15 7.71 39.98 -17.35
N GLY A 16 6.95 41.08 -17.41
CA GLY A 16 5.75 41.29 -16.61
C GLY A 16 4.75 40.15 -16.85
N GLY A 17 4.56 39.31 -15.83
CA GLY A 17 3.68 38.15 -15.88
C GLY A 17 2.20 38.55 -15.88
N ALA A 18 1.38 37.75 -16.55
CA ALA A 18 -0.07 37.89 -16.51
C ALA A 18 -0.59 37.77 -15.07
N VAL A 19 -1.60 38.57 -14.74
CA VAL A 19 -2.13 38.70 -13.37
C VAL A 19 -3.60 38.31 -13.35
N ARG A 20 -3.98 37.47 -12.40
CA ARG A 20 -5.39 37.13 -12.15
C ARG A 20 -5.90 37.87 -10.92
N THR A 21 -7.07 38.50 -11.01
CA THR A 21 -7.79 39.10 -9.88
C THR A 21 -8.99 38.26 -9.54
N LEU A 22 -9.22 37.99 -8.26
CA LEU A 22 -10.42 37.31 -7.77
C LEU A 22 -11.11 38.23 -6.78
N LEU A 23 -12.39 38.48 -7.01
CA LEU A 23 -13.24 39.24 -6.13
C LEU A 23 -14.37 38.31 -5.66
N ARG A 24 -14.28 37.87 -4.40
CA ARG A 24 -15.31 37.07 -3.74
C ARG A 24 -16.35 38.02 -3.16
N MET A 25 -17.63 37.75 -3.40
CA MET A 25 -18.72 38.62 -2.98
C MET A 25 -19.89 37.76 -2.51
N ARG A 26 -20.32 37.95 -1.27
CA ARG A 26 -21.60 37.41 -0.81
C ARG A 26 -22.72 38.36 -1.18
N VAL A 27 -23.74 37.85 -1.84
CA VAL A 27 -24.90 38.59 -2.34
C VAL A 27 -25.99 38.56 -1.27
N ARG A 28 -26.76 39.64 -1.17
CA ARG A 28 -27.92 39.71 -0.28
C ARG A 28 -28.93 38.66 -0.67
N GLU A 29 -29.55 38.04 0.33
CA GLU A 29 -30.59 37.04 0.13
C GLU A 29 -31.68 37.54 -0.85
N GLY A 30 -31.97 36.75 -1.88
CA GLY A 30 -32.98 37.08 -2.90
C GLY A 30 -32.51 38.05 -3.99
N CYS A 31 -31.22 38.41 -4.03
CA CYS A 31 -30.64 39.28 -5.06
C CYS A 31 -29.74 38.54 -6.07
N GLU A 32 -29.68 37.21 -6.03
CA GLU A 32 -28.74 36.37 -6.78
C GLU A 32 -28.89 36.55 -8.31
N GLU A 33 -30.10 36.41 -8.84
CA GLU A 33 -30.37 36.59 -10.27
C GLU A 33 -30.10 38.02 -10.75
N ARG A 34 -30.46 39.01 -9.92
CA ARG A 34 -30.22 40.44 -10.19
C ARG A 34 -28.73 40.76 -10.18
N PHE A 35 -27.95 40.09 -9.34
CA PHE A 35 -26.51 40.22 -9.28
C PHE A 35 -25.85 39.63 -10.53
N GLU A 36 -26.27 38.45 -10.98
CA GLU A 36 -25.80 37.85 -12.24
C GLU A 36 -26.08 38.76 -13.44
N GLU A 37 -27.28 39.33 -13.54
CA GLU A 37 -27.67 40.24 -14.63
C GLU A 37 -26.88 41.55 -14.60
N ALA A 38 -26.75 42.17 -13.42
CA ALA A 38 -26.00 43.40 -13.23
C ALA A 38 -24.51 43.22 -13.55
N TRP A 39 -23.93 42.10 -13.13
CA TRP A 39 -22.55 41.77 -13.46
C TRP A 39 -22.40 41.51 -14.96
N ARG A 40 -23.35 40.81 -15.61
CA ARG A 40 -23.29 40.51 -17.05
C ARG A 40 -23.22 41.78 -17.91
N THR A 41 -23.97 42.80 -17.52
CA THR A 41 -23.91 44.12 -18.18
C THR A 41 -22.56 44.79 -17.96
N ALA A 42 -22.02 44.72 -16.76
CA ALA A 42 -20.73 45.32 -16.44
C ALA A 42 -19.54 44.57 -17.09
N ALA A 43 -19.61 43.25 -17.21
CA ALA A 43 -18.57 42.42 -17.83
C ALA A 43 -18.28 42.80 -19.29
N VAL A 44 -19.30 43.21 -20.05
CA VAL A 44 -19.16 43.72 -21.42
C VAL A 44 -18.36 45.02 -21.46
N GLN A 45 -18.50 45.88 -20.45
CA GLN A 45 -17.73 47.12 -20.35
C GLN A 45 -16.28 46.86 -19.94
N ILE A 46 -16.07 45.91 -19.02
CA ILE A 46 -14.73 45.53 -18.54
C ILE A 46 -13.92 44.84 -19.64
N ALA A 47 -14.55 44.03 -20.48
CA ALA A 47 -13.91 43.38 -21.62
C ALA A 47 -13.32 44.38 -22.64
N GLY A 48 -13.78 45.64 -22.63
CA GLY A 48 -13.23 46.72 -23.45
C GLY A 48 -12.04 47.46 -22.84
N GLU A 49 -11.64 47.15 -21.60
CA GLU A 49 -10.56 47.84 -20.90
C GLU A 49 -9.17 47.39 -21.41
N PRO A 50 -8.23 48.32 -21.66
CA PRO A 50 -6.89 47.97 -22.13
C PRO A 50 -6.16 46.99 -21.19
N GLY A 51 -5.67 45.88 -21.75
CA GLY A 51 -4.97 44.84 -21.00
C GLY A 51 -5.87 43.86 -20.27
N ASN A 52 -7.20 43.96 -20.42
CA ASN A 52 -8.13 42.90 -20.03
C ASN A 52 -7.97 41.71 -20.98
N VAL A 53 -7.73 40.52 -20.43
CA VAL A 53 -7.59 39.28 -21.20
C VAL A 53 -8.89 38.48 -21.11
N LYS A 54 -9.44 38.35 -19.89
CA LYS A 54 -10.63 37.55 -19.64
C LYS A 54 -11.41 38.04 -18.43
N GLN A 55 -12.71 37.81 -18.40
CA GLN A 55 -13.58 37.98 -17.22
C GLN A 55 -14.50 36.77 -17.08
N GLU A 56 -14.72 36.31 -15.85
CA GLU A 56 -15.61 35.20 -15.55
C GLU A 56 -16.40 35.49 -14.28
N LEU A 57 -17.68 35.11 -14.28
CA LEU A 57 -18.49 35.05 -13.09
C LEU A 57 -18.72 33.58 -12.74
N MET A 58 -18.36 33.22 -11.52
CA MET A 58 -18.55 31.89 -10.96
C MET A 58 -19.42 31.98 -9.72
N ARG A 59 -20.14 30.90 -9.41
CA ARG A 59 -20.92 30.76 -8.18
C ARG A 59 -20.37 29.59 -7.38
N ASP A 60 -20.24 29.79 -6.08
CA ASP A 60 -19.85 28.73 -5.15
C ASP A 60 -20.90 27.61 -5.15
N ALA A 61 -20.46 26.36 -5.28
CA ALA A 61 -21.36 25.21 -5.34
C ALA A 61 -22.02 24.93 -3.97
N ASP A 62 -21.33 25.26 -2.88
CA ASP A 62 -21.77 24.96 -1.51
C ASP A 62 -22.49 26.17 -0.86
N ASP A 63 -22.37 27.35 -1.46
CA ASP A 63 -23.10 28.56 -1.05
C ASP A 63 -23.61 29.36 -2.24
N ALA A 64 -24.89 29.16 -2.57
CA ALA A 64 -25.56 29.81 -3.69
C ALA A 64 -25.57 31.35 -3.64
N ARG A 65 -25.25 31.96 -2.49
CA ARG A 65 -25.15 33.42 -2.33
C ARG A 65 -23.74 33.95 -2.53
N THR A 66 -22.74 33.09 -2.66
CA THR A 66 -21.35 33.50 -2.84
C THR A 66 -20.95 33.42 -4.32
N PHE A 67 -20.49 34.56 -4.85
CA PHE A 67 -20.03 34.69 -6.22
C PHE A 67 -18.56 35.08 -6.27
N LEU A 68 -17.85 34.55 -7.27
CA LEU A 68 -16.47 34.91 -7.58
C LEU A 68 -16.42 35.58 -8.94
N ILE A 69 -15.88 36.79 -8.97
CA ILE A 69 -15.54 37.49 -10.20
C ILE A 69 -14.05 37.30 -10.44
N VAL A 70 -13.72 36.57 -11.49
CA VAL A 70 -12.35 36.29 -11.90
C VAL A 70 -12.02 37.15 -13.10
N GLY A 71 -10.89 37.86 -13.02
CA GLY A 71 -10.38 38.67 -14.12
C GLY A 71 -8.94 38.31 -14.45
N GLU A 72 -8.63 38.10 -15.72
CA GLU A 72 -7.26 37.92 -16.19
C GLU A 72 -6.81 39.18 -16.91
N TRP A 73 -5.57 39.58 -16.63
CA TRP A 73 -4.99 40.82 -17.12
C TRP A 73 -3.57 40.56 -17.65
N ALA A 74 -3.19 41.29 -18.68
CA ALA A 74 -1.91 41.13 -19.35
C ALA A 74 -0.72 41.38 -18.42
N ASP A 75 -0.87 42.31 -17.46
CA ASP A 75 0.13 42.63 -16.44
C ASP A 75 -0.51 43.37 -15.25
N ARG A 76 0.29 43.65 -14.21
CA ARG A 76 -0.16 44.38 -13.02
C ARG A 76 -0.54 45.84 -13.31
N ALA A 77 0.10 46.47 -14.29
CA ALA A 77 -0.19 47.87 -14.64
C ALA A 77 -1.60 48.01 -15.24
N ALA A 78 -2.06 47.01 -16.01
CA ALA A 78 -3.43 46.92 -16.52
C ALA A 78 -4.45 46.77 -15.39
N VAL A 79 -4.17 45.94 -14.38
CA VAL A 79 -5.02 45.79 -13.18
C VAL A 79 -5.15 47.12 -12.43
N ASP A 80 -4.05 47.82 -12.24
CA ASP A 80 -4.02 49.09 -11.51
C ASP A 80 -4.68 50.22 -12.32
N ALA A 81 -4.57 50.19 -13.65
CA ALA A 81 -5.25 51.11 -14.56
C ALA A 81 -6.76 50.91 -14.54
N PHE A 82 -7.24 49.66 -14.60
CA PHE A 82 -8.65 49.32 -14.40
C PHE A 82 -9.14 49.77 -13.03
N GLY A 83 -8.34 49.57 -11.98
CA GLY A 83 -8.64 50.04 -10.62
C GLY A 83 -8.96 51.54 -10.52
N ARG A 84 -8.51 52.35 -11.50
CA ARG A 84 -8.72 53.80 -11.60
C ARG A 84 -9.65 54.21 -12.75
N SER A 85 -10.27 53.26 -13.46
CA SER A 85 -11.09 53.55 -14.63
C SER A 85 -12.57 53.78 -14.29
N ALA A 86 -13.27 54.51 -15.15
CA ALA A 86 -14.71 54.73 -15.02
C ALA A 86 -15.52 53.43 -15.10
N ALA A 87 -15.00 52.41 -15.81
CA ALA A 87 -15.63 51.09 -15.89
C ALA A 87 -15.61 50.36 -14.53
N ARG A 88 -14.54 50.50 -13.74
CA ARG A 88 -14.48 49.95 -12.38
C ARG A 88 -15.44 50.64 -11.42
N GLU A 89 -15.59 51.96 -11.52
CA GLU A 89 -16.57 52.72 -10.73
C GLU A 89 -18.01 52.32 -11.07
N ALA A 90 -18.32 52.18 -12.37
CA ALA A 90 -19.61 51.72 -12.85
C ALA A 90 -19.94 50.28 -12.38
N LEU A 91 -18.99 49.34 -12.47
CA LEU A 91 -19.14 47.98 -11.93
C LEU A 91 -19.41 48.01 -10.43
N THR A 92 -18.64 48.82 -9.68
CA THR A 92 -18.78 48.91 -8.23
C THR A 92 -20.13 49.50 -7.84
N ALA A 93 -20.62 50.51 -8.56
CA ALA A 93 -21.92 51.12 -8.31
C ALA A 93 -23.07 50.14 -8.57
N SER A 94 -23.05 49.42 -9.69
CA SER A 94 -24.11 48.48 -10.09
C SER A 94 -24.23 47.27 -9.15
N LEU A 95 -23.15 46.84 -8.52
CA LEU A 95 -23.13 45.69 -7.60
C LEU A 95 -23.21 46.08 -6.11
N ARG A 96 -23.15 47.38 -5.78
CA ARG A 96 -23.02 47.87 -4.39
C ARG A 96 -24.21 47.47 -3.52
N ASP A 97 -25.42 47.66 -4.04
CA ASP A 97 -26.65 47.48 -3.25
C ASP A 97 -27.12 46.01 -3.24
N LEU A 98 -26.48 45.16 -4.05
CA LEU A 98 -26.81 43.74 -4.18
C LEU A 98 -25.93 42.86 -3.27
N ARG A 99 -24.82 43.39 -2.73
CA ARG A 99 -23.85 42.61 -1.92
C ARG A 99 -23.95 42.89 -0.42
N GLU A 100 -23.53 41.91 0.37
CA GLU A 100 -23.35 41.98 1.83
C GLU A 100 -21.90 42.36 2.16
N ASP A 101 -20.95 41.60 1.60
CA ASP A 101 -19.52 41.80 1.77
C ASP A 101 -18.77 41.62 0.43
N ALA A 102 -17.49 41.99 0.42
CA ALA A 102 -16.62 41.75 -0.72
C ALA A 102 -15.17 41.68 -0.26
N ASP A 103 -14.47 40.66 -0.73
CA ASP A 103 -13.04 40.45 -0.50
C ASP A 103 -12.30 40.28 -1.83
N ARG A 104 -11.10 40.87 -1.94
CA ARG A 104 -10.33 40.92 -3.18
C ARG A 104 -8.93 40.35 -2.97
N SER A 105 -8.63 39.31 -3.74
CA SER A 105 -7.29 38.77 -3.89
C SER A 105 -6.76 39.02 -5.30
N THR A 106 -5.45 39.12 -5.44
CA THR A 106 -4.77 39.20 -6.74
C THR A 106 -3.68 38.16 -6.76
N TYR A 107 -3.49 37.46 -7.86
CA TYR A 107 -2.61 36.30 -8.01
C TYR A 107 -1.69 36.49 -9.20
N GLU A 108 -0.48 35.97 -9.08
CA GLU A 108 0.46 35.85 -10.18
C GLU A 108 0.30 34.47 -10.85
N ILE A 109 0.14 34.44 -12.17
CA ILE A 109 0.02 33.19 -12.92
C ILE A 109 1.42 32.63 -13.15
N ARG A 110 1.70 31.44 -12.60
CA ARG A 110 3.02 30.78 -12.67
C ARG A 110 3.13 29.82 -13.85
N TYR A 111 2.06 29.07 -14.13
CA TYR A 111 2.03 28.06 -15.19
C TYR A 111 0.60 27.87 -15.71
N GLY A 112 0.42 27.53 -16.99
CA GLY A 112 -0.91 27.28 -17.55
C GLY A 112 -0.91 26.37 -18.77
N ILE A 113 -1.93 25.51 -18.87
CA ILE A 113 -2.24 24.70 -20.05
C ILE A 113 -3.38 25.38 -20.81
N ALA A 114 -3.23 25.60 -22.12
CA ALA A 114 -4.32 26.10 -22.96
C ALA A 114 -5.23 24.94 -23.42
N GLY A 115 -6.53 25.02 -23.12
CA GLY A 115 -7.57 24.07 -23.54
C GLY A 115 -8.78 24.78 -24.15
N GLY A 116 -9.52 24.08 -25.01
CA GLY A 116 -10.52 24.63 -25.94
C GLY A 116 -11.84 25.13 -25.32
N GLU A 117 -12.58 25.93 -26.09
CA GLU A 117 -13.85 26.56 -25.72
C GLU A 117 -15.06 25.66 -26.09
N GLN A 118 -15.59 24.82 -25.19
CA GLN A 118 -16.99 24.32 -25.30
C GLN A 118 -17.46 23.47 -24.11
N GLY A 119 -18.53 23.90 -23.41
CA GLY A 119 -19.28 23.09 -22.44
C GLY A 119 -19.79 23.85 -21.20
N SER A 120 -20.68 23.23 -20.42
CA SER A 120 -21.10 23.71 -19.10
C SER A 120 -20.06 23.29 -18.05
N HIS A 121 -19.08 24.16 -17.80
CA HIS A 121 -17.86 23.80 -17.08
C HIS A 121 -17.96 24.02 -15.57
N VAL A 122 -17.26 23.18 -14.81
CA VAL A 122 -17.04 23.36 -13.38
C VAL A 122 -15.57 23.67 -13.13
N ARG A 123 -15.29 24.58 -12.21
CA ARG A 123 -13.92 24.94 -11.81
C ARG A 123 -13.62 24.46 -10.40
N VAL A 124 -12.46 23.83 -10.24
CA VAL A 124 -11.94 23.36 -8.97
C VAL A 124 -10.76 24.27 -8.61
N ASP A 125 -10.82 24.88 -7.43
CA ASP A 125 -9.69 25.58 -6.80
C ASP A 125 -9.14 24.69 -5.68
N ILE A 126 -7.88 24.28 -5.81
CA ILE A 126 -7.14 23.55 -4.79
C ILE A 126 -6.08 24.48 -4.24
N SER A 127 -6.19 24.87 -2.97
CA SER A 127 -5.19 25.70 -2.31
C SER A 127 -4.29 24.87 -1.40
N THR A 128 -3.00 25.19 -1.41
CA THR A 128 -1.96 24.53 -0.60
C THR A 128 -0.93 25.53 -0.12
N ARG A 129 -0.29 25.24 1.02
CA ARG A 129 0.81 26.05 1.57
C ARG A 129 2.16 25.43 1.20
N VAL A 130 3.08 26.23 0.69
CA VAL A 130 4.44 25.80 0.29
C VAL A 130 5.46 26.56 1.13
N ALA A 131 6.24 25.83 1.94
CA ALA A 131 7.18 26.45 2.86
C ALA A 131 8.29 27.23 2.13
N PRO A 132 8.83 28.31 2.73
CA PRO A 132 9.94 29.06 2.14
C PRO A 132 11.16 28.17 1.83
N GLY A 133 11.64 28.21 0.59
CA GLY A 133 12.74 27.38 0.09
C GLY A 133 12.30 26.09 -0.64
N GLU A 134 11.00 25.79 -0.67
CA GLU A 134 10.45 24.64 -1.38
C GLU A 134 9.73 25.01 -2.68
N GLU A 135 9.62 26.30 -3.01
CA GLU A 135 8.79 26.80 -4.12
C GLU A 135 9.23 26.22 -5.46
N GLU A 136 10.53 26.19 -5.75
CA GLU A 136 11.03 25.61 -6.99
C GLU A 136 10.78 24.09 -7.08
N ALA A 137 10.81 23.38 -5.95
CA ALA A 137 10.56 21.95 -5.92
C ALA A 137 9.08 21.64 -6.15
N PHE A 138 8.20 22.45 -5.56
CA PHE A 138 6.76 22.41 -5.77
C PHE A 138 6.39 22.74 -7.22
N GLU A 139 6.93 23.82 -7.79
CA GLU A 139 6.67 24.19 -9.19
C GLU A 139 7.17 23.13 -10.19
N ARG A 140 8.31 22.48 -9.91
CA ARG A 140 8.78 21.33 -10.72
C ARG A 140 7.86 20.12 -10.60
N ALA A 141 7.38 19.80 -9.39
CA ALA A 141 6.42 18.73 -9.17
C ALA A 141 5.09 19.00 -9.89
N TYR A 142 4.62 20.24 -9.82
CA TYR A 142 3.43 20.70 -10.54
C TYR A 142 3.57 20.50 -12.05
N ALA A 143 4.70 20.89 -12.63
CA ALA A 143 4.95 20.69 -14.07
C ALA A 143 4.91 19.21 -14.48
N ILE A 144 5.37 18.29 -13.62
CA ILE A 144 5.29 16.84 -13.85
C ILE A 144 3.83 16.36 -13.81
N VAL A 145 3.05 16.79 -12.82
CA VAL A 145 1.62 16.45 -12.71
C VAL A 145 0.86 16.95 -13.92
N THR A 146 1.04 18.21 -14.28
CA THR A 146 0.44 18.81 -15.47
C THR A 146 0.75 18.02 -16.76
N ASP A 147 1.96 17.48 -16.93
CA ASP A 147 2.28 16.64 -18.10
C ASP A 147 1.57 15.28 -18.05
N ARG A 148 1.43 14.68 -16.86
CA ARG A 148 0.67 13.43 -16.63
C ARG A 148 -0.83 13.59 -16.82
N LEU A 149 -1.37 14.76 -16.50
CA LEU A 149 -2.80 15.09 -16.64
C LEU A 149 -3.22 15.34 -18.09
N ARG A 150 -2.27 15.50 -19.02
CA ARG A 150 -2.59 15.80 -20.42
C ARG A 150 -3.36 14.64 -21.06
N GLY A 151 -4.57 14.93 -21.52
CA GLY A 151 -5.43 13.93 -22.17
C GLY A 151 -6.36 13.19 -21.20
N THR A 152 -6.38 13.59 -19.92
CA THR A 152 -7.38 13.12 -18.96
C THR A 152 -8.79 13.45 -19.46
N PRO A 153 -9.69 12.45 -19.56
CA PRO A 153 -11.07 12.68 -19.99
C PRO A 153 -11.76 13.73 -19.11
N GLY A 154 -12.39 14.73 -19.75
CA GLY A 154 -13.11 15.80 -19.06
C GLY A 154 -12.24 16.91 -18.45
N LEU A 155 -10.90 16.81 -18.41
CA LEU A 155 -10.03 17.92 -17.99
C LEU A 155 -9.81 18.89 -19.16
N ILE A 156 -10.16 20.15 -18.98
CA ILE A 156 -10.10 21.18 -20.02
C ILE A 156 -8.83 21.99 -19.90
N ARG A 157 -8.57 22.58 -18.73
CA ARG A 157 -7.35 23.35 -18.47
C ARG A 157 -7.00 23.35 -16.99
N GLU A 158 -5.74 23.61 -16.70
CA GLU A 158 -5.22 23.73 -15.33
C GLU A 158 -4.16 24.82 -15.26
N GLU A 159 -4.16 25.60 -14.19
CA GLU A 159 -3.23 26.70 -13.97
C GLU A 159 -2.74 26.73 -12.52
N LEU A 160 -1.45 27.01 -12.34
CA LEU A 160 -0.86 27.27 -11.04
C LEU A 160 -0.78 28.78 -10.81
N LEU A 161 -1.33 29.21 -9.69
CA LEU A 161 -1.33 30.58 -9.24
C LEU A 161 -0.65 30.70 -7.88
N ARG A 162 -0.01 31.84 -7.66
CA ARG A 162 0.57 32.20 -6.37
C ARG A 162 -0.02 33.51 -5.87
N GLU A 163 -0.37 33.55 -4.59
CA GLU A 163 -0.73 34.78 -3.91
C GLU A 163 0.53 35.65 -3.66
N PRO A 164 0.58 36.91 -4.14
CA PRO A 164 1.69 37.81 -3.92
C PRO A 164 1.87 38.11 -2.44
N GLY A 165 3.08 37.86 -1.93
CA GLY A 165 3.43 38.12 -0.54
C GLY A 165 2.96 37.04 0.45
N SER A 166 2.42 35.91 -0.03
CA SER A 166 2.10 34.75 0.81
C SER A 166 2.83 33.47 0.34
N ASP A 167 2.69 32.43 1.15
CA ASP A 167 3.17 31.07 0.93
C ASP A 167 2.06 30.15 0.36
N ILE A 168 0.95 30.74 -0.10
CA ILE A 168 -0.21 30.02 -0.63
C ILE A 168 -0.14 29.93 -2.15
N PHE A 169 -0.31 28.71 -2.64
CA PHE A 169 -0.44 28.38 -4.06
C PHE A 169 -1.82 27.80 -4.32
N HIS A 170 -2.35 28.10 -5.50
CA HIS A 170 -3.64 27.63 -5.96
C HIS A 170 -3.51 26.90 -7.29
N ILE A 171 -4.06 25.70 -7.36
CA ILE A 171 -4.22 24.93 -8.58
C ILE A 171 -5.66 25.09 -9.03
N PHE A 172 -5.86 25.82 -10.13
CA PHE A 172 -7.16 26.07 -10.71
C PHE A 172 -7.38 25.17 -11.92
N ALA A 173 -8.19 24.13 -11.76
CA ALA A 173 -8.55 23.18 -12.81
C ALA A 173 -9.98 23.42 -13.34
N GLU A 174 -10.18 23.34 -14.65
CA GLU A 174 -11.48 23.42 -15.31
C GLU A 174 -11.83 22.07 -15.92
N TRP A 175 -13.05 21.62 -15.66
CA TRP A 175 -13.56 20.32 -16.08
C TRP A 175 -14.86 20.45 -16.89
N GLU A 176 -15.12 19.48 -17.77
CA GLU A 176 -16.33 19.39 -18.58
C GLU A 176 -17.59 19.24 -17.71
N SER A 177 -17.49 18.56 -16.57
CA SER A 177 -18.51 18.52 -15.54
C SER A 177 -17.92 18.18 -14.17
N ASP A 178 -18.68 18.42 -13.09
CA ASP A 178 -18.36 17.96 -11.74
C ASP A 178 -18.27 16.42 -11.67
N GLN A 179 -19.07 15.70 -12.47
CA GLN A 179 -19.01 14.25 -12.54
C GLN A 179 -17.72 13.75 -13.19
N ASP A 180 -17.18 14.44 -14.20
CA ASP A 180 -15.91 14.05 -14.81
C ASP A 180 -14.72 14.25 -13.86
N PHE A 181 -14.76 15.32 -13.07
CA PHE A 181 -13.79 15.52 -11.98
C PHE A 181 -13.88 14.40 -10.93
N ARG A 182 -15.09 14.03 -10.48
CA ARG A 182 -15.27 12.92 -9.54
C ARG A 182 -14.81 11.59 -10.12
N ASN A 183 -15.20 11.28 -11.36
CA ASN A 183 -14.76 10.07 -12.06
C ASN A 183 -13.24 9.99 -12.18
N TRP A 184 -12.58 11.13 -12.40
CA TRP A 184 -11.13 11.19 -12.39
C TRP A 184 -10.56 10.94 -11.00
N VAL A 185 -11.08 11.58 -9.94
CA VAL A 185 -10.65 11.33 -8.55
C VAL A 185 -10.85 9.86 -8.13
N ASP A 186 -11.93 9.24 -8.58
CA ASP A 186 -12.29 7.85 -8.28
C ASP A 186 -11.51 6.83 -9.15
N ASP A 187 -10.83 7.28 -10.22
CA ASP A 187 -9.96 6.44 -11.04
C ASP A 187 -8.66 6.13 -10.28
N PRO A 188 -8.28 4.85 -10.10
CA PRO A 188 -7.06 4.47 -9.40
C PRO A 188 -5.78 5.14 -9.95
N SER A 189 -5.74 5.50 -11.24
CA SER A 189 -4.61 6.20 -11.87
C SER A 189 -4.47 7.67 -11.45
N HIS A 190 -5.49 8.28 -10.83
CA HIS A 190 -5.42 9.63 -10.27
C HIS A 190 -4.29 9.79 -9.26
N ALA A 191 -4.09 8.79 -8.40
CA ALA A 191 -3.05 8.81 -7.38
C ALA A 191 -1.64 8.84 -8.01
N ASP A 192 -1.45 8.14 -9.13
CA ASP A 192 -0.19 8.15 -9.88
C ASP A 192 0.00 9.47 -10.66
N GLN A 193 -1.08 10.05 -11.16
CA GLN A 193 -1.05 11.31 -11.91
C GLN A 193 -0.75 12.51 -11.00
N SER A 194 -1.38 12.58 -9.82
CA SER A 194 -1.23 13.66 -8.84
C SER A 194 -0.09 13.44 -7.82
N GLY A 195 0.45 12.22 -7.75
CA GLY A 195 1.46 11.78 -6.78
C GLY A 195 2.66 12.73 -6.56
N PRO A 196 3.27 13.35 -7.59
CA PRO A 196 4.36 14.30 -7.38
C PRO A 196 4.00 15.51 -6.51
N LEU A 197 2.74 15.94 -6.48
CA LEU A 197 2.25 17.07 -5.67
C LEU A 197 1.81 16.67 -4.26
N ILE A 198 1.63 15.36 -3.99
CA ILE A 198 1.00 14.85 -2.76
C ILE A 198 1.70 15.34 -1.50
N ARG A 199 3.02 15.55 -1.55
CA ARG A 199 3.84 16.06 -0.45
C ARG A 199 3.27 17.37 0.13
N TRP A 200 2.84 18.29 -0.73
CA TRP A 200 2.35 19.60 -0.30
C TRP A 200 0.84 19.57 -0.03
N LEU A 201 0.09 18.82 -0.83
CA LEU A 201 -1.35 18.61 -0.64
C LEU A 201 -1.68 17.81 0.65
N SER A 202 -0.70 17.17 1.29
CA SER A 202 -0.90 16.44 2.55
C SER A 202 -0.69 17.28 3.82
N VAL A 203 -0.23 18.54 3.69
CA VAL A 203 0.08 19.41 4.84
C VAL A 203 -0.99 20.46 5.07
N PHE A 204 -1.48 21.08 3.99
CA PHE A 204 -2.61 22.01 4.00
C PHE A 204 -3.32 21.87 2.66
N PHE A 205 -4.61 21.55 2.69
CA PHE A 205 -5.40 21.32 1.48
C PHE A 205 -6.82 21.85 1.69
N GLU A 206 -7.21 22.80 0.85
CA GLU A 206 -8.59 23.25 0.76
C GLU A 206 -9.05 23.11 -0.69
N ARG A 207 -10.19 22.46 -0.91
CA ARG A 207 -10.81 22.30 -2.23
C ARG A 207 -12.12 23.07 -2.28
N LYS A 208 -12.30 23.91 -3.29
CA LYS A 208 -13.56 24.60 -3.56
C LYS A 208 -14.03 24.37 -4.98
N LEU A 209 -15.35 24.16 -5.12
CA LEU A 209 -16.00 23.89 -6.38
C LEU A 209 -16.84 25.08 -6.82
N TYR A 210 -16.71 25.46 -8.09
CA TYR A 210 -17.36 26.63 -8.64
C TYR A 210 -18.08 26.31 -9.95
N GLU A 211 -19.33 26.71 -10.05
CA GLU A 211 -20.12 26.65 -11.27
C GLU A 211 -19.85 27.92 -12.11
N ILE A 212 -19.44 27.76 -13.37
CA ILE A 212 -19.23 28.93 -14.25
C ILE A 212 -20.59 29.43 -14.74
N ARG A 213 -20.99 30.62 -14.26
CA ARG A 213 -22.31 31.22 -14.55
C ARG A 213 -22.29 32.09 -15.79
N PHE A 214 -21.16 32.73 -16.09
CA PHE A 214 -21.00 33.52 -17.30
C PHE A 214 -19.54 33.71 -17.74
N ARG A 215 -19.34 33.65 -19.05
CA ARG A 215 -18.07 33.92 -19.75
C ARG A 215 -18.35 34.80 -21.00
N PRO A 216 -17.88 36.05 -21.07
CA PRO A 216 -17.92 36.86 -22.29
C PRO A 216 -16.92 36.32 -23.33
N GLN A 217 -17.15 36.60 -24.62
CA GLN A 217 -16.19 36.28 -25.70
C GLN A 217 -14.83 36.97 -25.45
N GLU A 218 -13.74 36.24 -25.64
CA GLU A 218 -12.37 36.71 -25.39
C GLU A 218 -12.05 37.98 -26.20
N ALA A 219 -11.48 38.99 -25.54
CA ALA A 219 -10.93 40.16 -26.21
C ALA A 219 -9.62 39.74 -26.89
N GLY A 220 -9.64 39.50 -28.20
CA GLY A 220 -8.52 38.94 -28.94
C GLY A 220 -7.21 39.74 -28.80
N VAL A 221 -6.26 39.22 -28.02
CA VAL A 221 -4.88 39.70 -27.94
C VAL A 221 -3.95 38.72 -28.70
N ARG A 222 -3.20 39.23 -29.68
CA ARG A 222 -2.27 38.45 -30.53
C ARG A 222 -1.10 37.90 -29.71
N GLY A 223 -0.86 36.59 -29.83
CA GLY A 223 -0.03 35.79 -28.94
C GLY A 223 1.50 36.02 -28.96
N VAL A 224 2.13 35.54 -27.88
CA VAL A 224 3.58 35.36 -27.72
C VAL A 224 3.88 33.86 -27.82
N ARG A 225 4.82 33.47 -28.69
CA ARG A 225 5.15 32.08 -29.03
C ARG A 225 6.49 31.68 -28.38
N PRO A 226 6.60 30.55 -27.65
CA PRO A 226 7.90 30.02 -27.24
C PRO A 226 8.58 29.31 -28.41
N THR A 227 9.89 29.51 -28.54
CA THR A 227 10.76 28.97 -29.58
C THR A 227 11.12 27.49 -29.32
N ARG A 228 11.12 26.68 -30.38
CA ARG A 228 11.49 25.26 -30.38
C ARG A 228 12.98 25.08 -30.73
N PRO A 229 13.74 24.17 -30.12
CA PRO A 229 15.04 23.76 -30.66
C PRO A 229 14.87 22.83 -31.88
N ALA A 230 15.81 22.91 -32.82
CA ALA A 230 15.84 22.15 -34.07
C ALA A 230 16.49 20.75 -33.91
N PRO A 231 16.24 19.79 -34.83
CA PRO A 231 16.66 18.39 -34.71
C PRO A 231 18.05 18.12 -35.32
N ALA A 232 18.70 17.03 -34.88
CA ALA A 232 19.90 16.46 -35.53
C ALA A 232 19.51 15.34 -36.53
N PRO A 233 20.29 15.10 -37.60
CA PRO A 233 19.83 14.38 -38.79
C PRO A 233 20.08 12.85 -38.76
N ALA A 234 19.20 12.11 -39.44
CA ALA A 234 19.43 10.75 -39.99
C ALA A 234 20.10 10.88 -41.40
N ALA A 235 20.68 9.89 -42.08
CA ALA A 235 20.63 8.42 -42.16
C ALA A 235 21.92 7.93 -42.93
N PRO A 236 22.13 6.69 -43.48
CA PRO A 236 21.16 5.85 -44.21
C PRO A 236 21.20 4.32 -43.96
N GLU A 237 20.12 3.69 -44.45
CA GLU A 237 19.81 2.26 -44.50
C GLU A 237 20.66 1.48 -45.51
N THR A 238 20.73 0.15 -45.35
CA THR A 238 20.70 -0.81 -46.48
C THR A 238 20.08 -2.16 -46.07
N THR A 239 19.57 -2.86 -47.09
CA THR A 239 18.49 -3.87 -47.11
C THR A 239 18.94 -5.34 -47.19
N SER A 240 18.18 -6.23 -46.52
CA SER A 240 17.64 -7.57 -46.91
C SER A 240 18.48 -8.84 -47.26
N VAL A 241 18.24 -9.95 -46.48
CA VAL A 241 17.77 -11.35 -46.83
C VAL A 241 18.72 -12.38 -47.54
N PRO A 242 18.64 -13.75 -47.41
CA PRO A 242 18.44 -14.74 -46.30
C PRO A 242 19.49 -15.93 -46.26
N ALA A 243 19.25 -16.96 -45.42
CA ALA A 243 20.09 -18.14 -45.04
C ALA A 243 20.50 -19.18 -46.14
N PRO A 244 21.41 -20.14 -45.85
CA PRO A 244 20.97 -21.52 -45.55
C PRO A 244 21.81 -22.35 -44.52
N ARG A 245 21.27 -23.54 -44.18
CA ARG A 245 21.67 -24.57 -43.18
C ARG A 245 22.91 -25.42 -43.56
N THR A 246 23.63 -26.01 -42.58
CA THR A 246 23.73 -27.48 -42.28
C THR A 246 24.77 -27.84 -41.17
N GLU A 247 24.45 -28.89 -40.41
CA GLU A 247 25.13 -29.59 -39.27
C GLU A 247 26.29 -30.54 -39.70
N PRO A 248 26.84 -31.51 -38.89
CA PRO A 248 26.98 -31.71 -37.42
C PRO A 248 28.43 -32.13 -36.96
N ALA A 249 28.74 -32.16 -35.66
CA ALA A 249 29.77 -33.07 -35.11
C ALA A 249 29.68 -33.36 -33.58
N VAL A 250 29.30 -34.61 -33.29
CA VAL A 250 29.82 -35.61 -32.32
C VAL A 250 29.89 -35.30 -30.80
N ALA A 251 29.23 -36.21 -30.05
CA ALA A 251 29.09 -36.30 -28.61
C ALA A 251 30.39 -36.64 -27.84
N VAL A 252 30.52 -36.04 -26.65
CA VAL A 252 31.43 -36.50 -25.58
C VAL A 252 30.59 -36.74 -24.33
N ALA A 253 30.76 -37.90 -23.70
CA ALA A 253 30.04 -38.33 -22.51
C ALA A 253 30.30 -37.37 -21.32
N PRO A 254 29.30 -37.09 -20.47
CA PRO A 254 29.50 -36.25 -19.29
C PRO A 254 30.43 -36.94 -18.28
N PRO A 255 31.38 -36.22 -17.66
CA PRO A 255 32.12 -36.73 -16.51
C PRO A 255 31.16 -36.91 -15.32
N PRO A 256 31.51 -37.76 -14.33
CA PRO A 256 30.67 -37.97 -13.16
C PRO A 256 30.38 -36.63 -12.49
N VAL A 257 29.12 -36.43 -12.12
CA VAL A 257 28.62 -35.25 -11.42
C VAL A 257 29.48 -35.03 -10.18
N ASP A 258 30.34 -34.01 -10.21
CA ASP A 258 30.88 -33.42 -8.98
C ASP A 258 29.68 -32.89 -8.22
N VAL A 259 29.31 -33.59 -7.14
CA VAL A 259 28.37 -33.08 -6.16
C VAL A 259 28.98 -31.77 -5.64
N PRO A 260 28.37 -30.59 -5.87
CA PRO A 260 28.89 -29.36 -5.32
C PRO A 260 28.94 -29.55 -3.80
N THR A 261 30.11 -29.35 -3.21
CA THR A 261 30.26 -29.23 -1.77
C THR A 261 29.23 -28.23 -1.27
N ARG A 262 28.18 -28.73 -0.58
CA ARG A 262 27.17 -27.88 0.08
C ARG A 262 27.91 -26.81 0.87
N THR A 263 27.66 -25.53 0.57
CA THR A 263 28.04 -24.46 1.48
C THR A 263 27.37 -24.74 2.82
N ALA A 264 28.07 -24.47 3.94
CA ALA A 264 27.50 -24.67 5.27
C ALA A 264 26.25 -23.81 5.53
N CYS A 265 26.06 -22.75 4.73
CA CYS A 265 24.90 -21.86 4.72
C CYS A 265 24.42 -21.67 3.27
N GLU A 266 23.16 -21.97 3.00
CA GLU A 266 22.51 -21.71 1.69
C GLU A 266 21.79 -20.36 1.72
N VAL A 267 21.12 -20.02 2.83
CA VAL A 267 20.43 -18.74 3.00
C VAL A 267 20.81 -18.10 4.34
N LEU A 268 21.23 -16.83 4.29
CA LEU A 268 21.43 -16.01 5.48
C LEU A 268 20.18 -15.15 5.73
N VAL A 269 19.60 -15.26 6.92
CA VAL A 269 18.52 -14.38 7.39
C VAL A 269 19.09 -13.43 8.44
N VAL A 270 18.89 -12.13 8.24
CA VAL A 270 19.41 -11.08 9.11
C VAL A 270 18.25 -10.45 9.86
N GLY A 271 18.22 -10.60 11.18
CA GLY A 271 17.11 -10.24 12.06
C GLY A 271 16.28 -11.45 12.47
N ALA A 272 16.11 -11.65 13.78
CA ALA A 272 15.34 -12.70 14.41
C ALA A 272 14.03 -12.17 15.05
N GLY A 273 13.43 -11.15 14.43
CA GLY A 273 12.03 -10.77 14.68
C GLY A 273 11.05 -11.72 13.97
N PRO A 274 9.72 -11.49 14.10
CA PRO A 274 8.69 -12.38 13.55
C PRO A 274 8.86 -12.69 12.05
N THR A 275 9.20 -11.68 11.24
CA THR A 275 9.47 -11.83 9.79
C THR A 275 10.63 -12.78 9.51
N GLY A 276 11.80 -12.54 10.12
CA GLY A 276 13.00 -13.34 9.89
C GLY A 276 12.86 -14.77 10.41
N LEU A 277 12.25 -14.94 11.59
CA LEU A 277 11.97 -16.27 12.14
C LEU A 277 10.99 -17.05 11.26
N THR A 278 9.94 -16.40 10.73
CA THR A 278 9.02 -17.03 9.78
C THR A 278 9.75 -17.50 8.53
N ALA A 279 10.60 -16.65 7.94
CA ALA A 279 11.37 -17.01 6.75
C ALA A 279 12.30 -18.21 7.02
N ALA A 280 12.99 -18.19 8.16
CA ALA A 280 13.90 -19.25 8.56
C ALA A 280 13.17 -20.59 8.81
N ILE A 281 12.00 -20.57 9.47
CA ILE A 281 11.17 -21.76 9.66
C ILE A 281 10.73 -22.32 8.31
N GLU A 282 10.24 -21.49 7.39
CA GLU A 282 9.78 -21.97 6.08
C GLU A 282 10.90 -22.58 5.25
N LEU A 283 12.07 -21.96 5.23
CA LEU A 283 13.24 -22.48 4.54
C LEU A 283 13.72 -23.80 5.20
N ALA A 284 13.77 -23.87 6.53
CA ALA A 284 14.19 -25.07 7.27
C ALA A 284 13.20 -26.24 7.09
N ARG A 285 11.88 -25.98 7.06
CA ARG A 285 10.84 -26.99 6.74
C ARG A 285 11.03 -27.58 5.33
N ARG A 286 11.63 -26.80 4.42
CA ARG A 286 12.00 -27.21 3.06
C ARG A 286 13.41 -27.83 3.00
N GLY A 287 14.08 -28.04 4.13
CA GLY A 287 15.41 -28.66 4.17
C GLY A 287 16.53 -27.77 3.59
N ILE A 288 16.31 -26.46 3.53
CA ILE A 288 17.34 -25.48 3.16
C ILE A 288 18.21 -25.19 4.38
N ALA A 289 19.53 -25.14 4.20
CA ALA A 289 20.49 -24.79 5.25
C ALA A 289 20.44 -23.29 5.53
N VAL A 290 19.79 -22.90 6.63
CA VAL A 290 19.60 -21.50 7.02
C VAL A 290 20.49 -21.14 8.19
N ARG A 291 21.10 -19.96 8.11
CA ARG A 291 21.71 -19.27 9.24
C ARG A 291 20.90 -18.03 9.58
N VAL A 292 20.57 -17.83 10.86
CA VAL A 292 19.86 -16.64 11.34
C VAL A 292 20.79 -15.86 12.26
N VAL A 293 21.01 -14.58 11.97
CA VAL A 293 21.82 -13.69 12.82
C VAL A 293 20.97 -12.58 13.40
N ASP A 294 21.21 -12.20 14.63
CA ASP A 294 20.55 -11.06 15.28
C ASP A 294 21.53 -10.32 16.19
N GLN A 295 21.53 -8.98 16.10
CA GLN A 295 22.42 -8.13 16.89
C GLN A 295 22.07 -8.12 18.39
N ARG A 296 20.82 -8.41 18.77
CA ARG A 296 20.40 -8.51 20.17
C ARG A 296 21.07 -9.72 20.81
N SER A 297 21.73 -9.52 21.94
CA SER A 297 22.41 -10.59 22.68
C SER A 297 21.44 -11.59 23.32
N GLU A 298 20.21 -11.16 23.60
CA GLU A 298 19.15 -11.97 24.20
C GLU A 298 17.82 -11.75 23.45
N PRO A 299 16.89 -12.74 23.48
CA PRO A 299 15.51 -12.52 23.04
C PRO A 299 14.86 -11.37 23.83
N ALA A 300 13.88 -10.70 23.23
CA ALA A 300 13.12 -9.69 23.94
C ALA A 300 12.40 -10.34 25.14
N ALA A 301 12.81 -9.99 26.36
CA ALA A 301 12.19 -10.49 27.59
C ALA A 301 10.94 -9.70 28.01
N GLN A 302 10.66 -8.58 27.33
CA GLN A 302 9.55 -7.67 27.59
C GLN A 302 8.89 -7.25 26.26
N ALA A 303 7.75 -6.58 26.38
CA ALA A 303 6.92 -6.16 25.26
C ALA A 303 7.68 -5.40 24.18
N ASP A 304 7.47 -5.80 22.92
CA ASP A 304 7.76 -5.00 21.73
C ASP A 304 6.42 -4.45 21.18
N LYS A 305 6.46 -3.62 20.13
CA LYS A 305 5.32 -2.79 19.68
C LYS A 305 4.10 -3.59 19.19
N ALA A 306 4.27 -4.82 18.69
CA ALA A 306 3.20 -5.60 18.05
C ALA A 306 2.39 -6.49 19.03
N ILE A 307 1.08 -6.60 18.78
CA ILE A 307 0.14 -7.45 19.53
C ILE A 307 -0.86 -8.17 18.62
N GLY A 308 -1.52 -7.45 17.70
CA GLY A 308 -2.61 -8.02 16.90
C GLY A 308 -2.08 -9.06 15.91
N VAL A 309 -2.66 -10.26 15.93
CA VAL A 309 -2.39 -11.36 15.01
C VAL A 309 -3.66 -11.60 14.19
N HIS A 310 -3.56 -11.39 12.88
CA HIS A 310 -4.69 -11.45 11.97
C HIS A 310 -5.04 -12.90 11.58
N CYS A 311 -6.27 -13.09 11.09
CA CYS A 311 -6.78 -14.39 10.62
C CYS A 311 -5.83 -15.04 9.61
N ARG A 312 -5.30 -14.26 8.65
CA ARG A 312 -4.39 -14.78 7.63
C ARG A 312 -3.06 -15.29 8.22
N THR A 313 -2.53 -14.61 9.23
CA THR A 313 -1.32 -15.04 9.96
C THR A 313 -1.57 -16.33 10.73
N MET A 314 -2.77 -16.50 11.31
CA MET A 314 -3.13 -17.73 12.01
C MET A 314 -3.15 -18.95 11.06
N GLU A 315 -3.63 -18.80 9.82
CA GLU A 315 -3.55 -19.87 8.80
C GLU A 315 -2.09 -20.23 8.46
N ILE A 316 -1.22 -19.22 8.33
CA ILE A 316 0.21 -19.44 8.10
C ILE A 316 0.83 -20.24 9.26
N TRP A 317 0.47 -19.88 10.49
CA TRP A 317 0.93 -20.57 11.69
C TRP A 317 0.34 -21.97 11.86
N GLU A 318 -0.86 -22.22 11.33
CA GLU A 318 -1.44 -23.58 11.28
C GLU A 318 -0.60 -24.48 10.37
N ASP A 319 -0.17 -23.96 9.23
CA ASP A 319 0.75 -24.67 8.32
C ASP A 319 2.12 -24.87 8.97
N GLN A 320 2.68 -23.84 9.60
CA GLN A 320 3.96 -23.92 10.32
C GLN A 320 3.92 -24.85 11.53
N GLY A 321 2.72 -25.16 12.03
CA GLY A 321 2.49 -26.05 13.17
C GLY A 321 2.76 -25.37 14.51
N ILE A 322 2.40 -24.08 14.64
CA ILE A 322 2.52 -23.30 15.89
C ILE A 322 1.21 -22.63 16.32
N VAL A 323 0.13 -22.80 15.54
CA VAL A 323 -1.14 -22.11 15.80
C VAL A 323 -1.74 -22.49 17.15
N ALA A 324 -1.59 -23.75 17.60
CA ALA A 324 -2.12 -24.21 18.87
C ALA A 324 -1.43 -23.49 20.04
N GLU A 325 -0.10 -23.43 20.01
CA GLU A 325 0.71 -22.72 20.99
C GLU A 325 0.40 -21.21 20.99
N ALA A 326 0.16 -20.62 19.82
CA ALA A 326 -0.24 -19.21 19.70
C ALA A 326 -1.62 -18.96 20.33
N MET A 327 -2.63 -19.80 20.04
CA MET A 327 -3.96 -19.71 20.62
C MET A 327 -3.91 -19.86 22.15
N ASP A 328 -3.13 -20.84 22.65
CA ASP A 328 -2.98 -21.08 24.07
C ASP A 328 -2.26 -19.91 24.77
N ALA A 329 -1.29 -19.27 24.12
CA ALA A 329 -0.55 -18.14 24.68
C ALA A 329 -1.29 -16.80 24.59
N GLY A 330 -2.13 -16.61 23.58
CA GLY A 330 -2.79 -15.36 23.26
C GLY A 330 -4.11 -15.11 24.00
N SER A 331 -4.81 -14.06 23.58
CA SER A 331 -6.16 -13.70 24.04
C SER A 331 -7.02 -13.32 22.85
N TRP A 332 -8.18 -13.96 22.71
CA TRP A 332 -9.10 -13.64 21.63
C TRP A 332 -9.65 -12.22 21.78
N LEU A 333 -9.61 -11.47 20.68
CA LEU A 333 -10.31 -10.20 20.60
C LEU A 333 -11.73 -10.50 20.15
N HIS A 334 -12.69 -10.17 21.01
CA HIS A 334 -14.10 -10.48 20.78
C HIS A 334 -14.82 -9.40 19.98
N GLY A 335 -14.22 -8.22 19.84
CA GLY A 335 -14.84 -7.12 19.14
C GLY A 335 -14.07 -5.82 19.30
N GLN A 336 -14.70 -4.75 18.86
CA GLN A 336 -14.19 -3.40 18.97
C GLN A 336 -15.28 -2.47 19.48
N THR A 337 -14.90 -1.51 20.33
CA THR A 337 -15.76 -0.41 20.76
C THR A 337 -15.06 0.92 20.51
N VAL A 338 -15.74 1.85 19.85
CA VAL A 338 -15.21 3.18 19.49
C VAL A 338 -16.06 4.27 20.13
N PHE A 339 -15.37 5.21 20.76
CA PHE A 339 -15.91 6.44 21.31
C PHE A 339 -15.31 7.63 20.59
N VAL A 340 -16.16 8.56 20.14
CA VAL A 340 -15.75 9.83 19.54
C VAL A 340 -16.31 10.95 20.40
N ASN A 341 -15.44 11.86 20.86
CA ASN A 341 -15.79 12.98 21.74
C ASN A 341 -16.63 12.54 22.97
N GLY A 342 -16.26 11.40 23.56
CA GLY A 342 -16.91 10.82 24.73
C GLY A 342 -18.23 10.08 24.47
N LYS A 343 -18.75 10.09 23.24
CA LYS A 343 -19.95 9.33 22.85
C LYS A 343 -19.55 8.02 22.19
N GLN A 344 -20.18 6.91 22.61
CA GLN A 344 -20.04 5.64 21.89
C GLN A 344 -20.65 5.78 20.50
N THR A 345 -19.83 5.63 19.46
CA THR A 345 -20.27 5.72 18.06
C THR A 345 -20.42 4.33 17.45
N HIS A 346 -19.50 3.42 17.75
CA HIS A 346 -19.48 2.09 17.14
C HIS A 346 -19.20 1.00 18.18
N GLN A 347 -19.85 -0.13 18.03
CA GLN A 347 -19.52 -1.35 18.76
C GLN A 347 -19.81 -2.55 17.86
N VAL A 348 -18.76 -3.31 17.54
CA VAL A 348 -18.84 -4.51 16.71
C VAL A 348 -18.45 -5.70 17.57
N ASP A 349 -19.25 -6.77 17.49
CA ASP A 349 -18.93 -8.07 18.08
C ASP A 349 -18.55 -9.04 16.95
N TRP A 350 -17.41 -9.70 17.10
CA TRP A 350 -16.86 -10.63 16.10
C TRP A 350 -17.25 -12.09 16.36
N SER A 351 -18.10 -12.37 17.36
CA SER A 351 -18.57 -13.72 17.66
C SER A 351 -19.37 -14.38 16.51
N GLY A 352 -19.87 -13.59 15.56
CA GLY A 352 -20.70 -14.06 14.43
C GLY A 352 -19.94 -14.43 13.15
N LEU A 353 -18.61 -14.35 13.13
CA LEU A 353 -17.80 -14.60 11.93
C LEU A 353 -17.47 -16.10 11.75
N GLU A 354 -18.49 -16.97 11.81
CA GLU A 354 -18.35 -18.43 11.78
C GLU A 354 -17.75 -18.98 10.47
N GLU A 355 -17.79 -18.21 9.39
CA GLU A 355 -17.24 -18.58 8.09
C GLU A 355 -15.70 -18.45 8.01
N LEU A 356 -15.08 -17.79 8.99
CA LEU A 356 -13.64 -17.64 9.06
C LEU A 356 -12.99 -18.74 9.91
N PRO A 357 -11.83 -19.27 9.50
CA PRO A 357 -11.18 -20.34 10.24
C PRO A 357 -10.59 -19.86 11.58
N TYR A 358 -10.30 -18.56 11.70
CA TYR A 358 -9.72 -17.95 12.89
C TYR A 358 -10.30 -16.55 13.11
N ALA A 359 -10.33 -16.12 14.36
CA ALA A 359 -10.62 -14.74 14.77
C ALA A 359 -9.32 -13.95 14.99
N HIS A 360 -9.45 -12.66 15.33
CA HIS A 360 -8.32 -11.80 15.67
C HIS A 360 -7.77 -12.17 17.06
N LEU A 361 -6.48 -12.49 17.14
CA LEU A 361 -5.80 -12.89 18.36
C LEU A 361 -4.89 -11.75 18.85
N GLY A 362 -4.97 -11.39 20.13
CA GLY A 362 -3.97 -10.57 20.81
C GLY A 362 -2.84 -11.43 21.36
N LEU A 363 -1.65 -11.33 20.77
CA LEU A 363 -0.45 -12.04 21.21
C LEU A 363 0.76 -11.09 21.22
N PRO A 364 1.32 -10.76 22.41
CA PRO A 364 2.49 -9.91 22.48
C PRO A 364 3.67 -10.46 21.68
N GLN A 365 4.40 -9.58 20.99
CA GLN A 365 5.52 -9.99 20.12
C GLN A 365 6.58 -10.86 20.82
N TYR A 366 6.88 -10.66 22.11
CA TYR A 366 7.86 -11.51 22.82
C TYR A 366 7.40 -12.97 22.92
N GLU A 367 6.08 -13.22 23.08
CA GLU A 367 5.53 -14.57 23.02
C GLU A 367 5.55 -15.11 21.60
N THR A 368 5.23 -14.28 20.60
CA THR A 368 5.35 -14.64 19.18
C THR A 368 6.77 -15.07 18.83
N GLU A 369 7.78 -14.28 19.19
CA GLU A 369 9.19 -14.61 18.98
C GLU A 369 9.59 -15.88 19.73
N ARG A 370 9.17 -16.05 20.99
CA ARG A 370 9.45 -17.26 21.77
C ARG A 370 8.91 -18.51 21.06
N ILE A 371 7.63 -18.50 20.65
CA ILE A 371 6.98 -19.63 19.97
C ILE A 371 7.68 -19.93 18.64
N LEU A 372 8.00 -18.91 17.85
CA LEU A 372 8.72 -19.07 16.58
C LEU A 372 10.16 -19.59 16.79
N ILE A 373 10.87 -19.13 17.82
CA ILE A 373 12.22 -19.63 18.16
C ILE A 373 12.17 -21.09 18.60
N ASP A 374 11.19 -21.46 19.43
CA ASP A 374 10.97 -22.84 19.86
C ASP A 374 10.71 -23.74 18.63
N ARG A 375 9.89 -23.25 17.70
CA ARG A 375 9.64 -23.95 16.42
C ARG A 375 10.89 -24.08 15.56
N LEU A 376 11.64 -23.00 15.37
CA LEU A 376 12.89 -23.01 14.59
C LEU A 376 13.91 -23.98 15.20
N THR A 377 14.02 -24.00 16.53
CA THR A 377 14.89 -24.91 17.27
C THR A 377 14.46 -26.37 17.09
N SER A 378 13.15 -26.66 17.06
CA SER A 378 12.62 -28.01 16.77
C SER A 378 13.00 -28.52 15.38
N LEU A 379 13.31 -27.60 14.44
CA LEU A 379 13.79 -27.90 13.09
C LEU A 379 15.33 -27.97 13.01
N GLY A 380 16.03 -27.84 14.13
CA GLY A 380 17.49 -27.95 14.21
C GLY A 380 18.26 -26.67 13.91
N VAL A 381 17.58 -25.52 13.78
CA VAL A 381 18.20 -24.22 13.51
C VAL A 381 18.19 -23.37 14.78
N ARG A 382 19.30 -22.68 15.08
CA ARG A 382 19.41 -21.74 16.20
C ARG A 382 19.66 -20.33 15.68
N VAL A 383 19.29 -19.34 16.49
CA VAL A 383 19.60 -17.93 16.22
C VAL A 383 21.00 -17.61 16.77
N ASP A 384 21.87 -17.09 15.90
CA ASP A 384 23.16 -16.54 16.29
C ASP A 384 22.95 -15.13 16.85
N ARG A 385 22.81 -15.04 18.17
CA ARG A 385 22.60 -13.81 18.93
C ARG A 385 23.90 -13.02 19.12
N GLY A 386 23.78 -11.71 19.22
CA GLY A 386 24.91 -10.79 19.41
C GLY A 386 25.82 -10.66 18.18
N GLY A 387 25.33 -11.07 17.00
CA GLY A 387 26.03 -10.95 15.73
C GLY A 387 25.37 -9.87 14.87
N GLU A 388 26.10 -8.78 14.63
CA GLU A 388 25.65 -7.65 13.82
C GLU A 388 26.15 -7.80 12.38
N LEU A 389 25.27 -7.65 11.39
CA LEU A 389 25.67 -7.50 9.99
C LEU A 389 26.18 -6.07 9.79
N THR A 390 27.46 -5.93 9.47
CA THR A 390 28.05 -4.61 9.15
C THR A 390 28.16 -4.37 7.65
N GLY A 391 28.11 -5.42 6.83
CA GLY A 391 27.88 -5.28 5.41
C GLY A 391 27.96 -6.54 4.59
N PHE A 392 27.80 -6.41 3.28
CA PHE A 392 27.90 -7.55 2.36
C PHE A 392 28.30 -7.12 0.94
N THR A 393 28.82 -8.09 0.19
CA THR A 393 28.97 -8.02 -1.27
C THR A 393 28.25 -9.21 -1.91
N GLN A 394 27.87 -9.09 -3.17
CA GLN A 394 27.25 -10.19 -3.91
C GLN A 394 27.85 -10.34 -5.31
N ASP A 395 27.87 -11.57 -5.80
CA ASP A 395 28.27 -11.95 -7.14
C ASP A 395 27.19 -12.86 -7.79
N ASP A 396 27.48 -13.38 -8.97
CA ASP A 396 26.54 -14.24 -9.70
C ASP A 396 26.23 -15.55 -8.98
N ASP A 397 27.01 -15.95 -7.97
CA ASP A 397 26.88 -17.24 -7.27
C ASP A 397 26.40 -17.11 -5.82
N GLY A 398 26.54 -15.94 -5.19
CA GLY A 398 26.13 -15.77 -3.80
C GLY A 398 26.37 -14.39 -3.20
N VAL A 399 26.22 -14.34 -1.87
CA VAL A 399 26.38 -13.16 -1.02
C VAL A 399 27.43 -13.47 0.04
N THR A 400 28.43 -12.59 0.19
CA THR A 400 29.42 -12.65 1.26
C THR A 400 29.09 -11.56 2.27
N ALA A 401 28.62 -11.97 3.44
CA ALA A 401 28.24 -11.09 4.54
C ALA A 401 29.37 -10.96 5.57
N GLU A 402 29.57 -9.75 6.07
CA GLU A 402 30.49 -9.38 7.14
C GLU A 402 29.72 -9.20 8.45
N LEU A 403 30.13 -9.96 9.47
CA LEU A 403 29.51 -9.99 10.78
C LEU A 403 30.50 -9.51 11.85
N VAL A 404 30.01 -8.78 12.84
CA VAL A 404 30.73 -8.40 14.05
C VAL A 404 30.02 -9.01 15.24
N ASP A 405 30.75 -9.75 16.09
CA ASP A 405 30.19 -10.25 17.34
C ASP A 405 30.21 -9.19 18.45
N ALA A 406 29.56 -9.49 19.58
CA ALA A 406 29.52 -8.60 20.74
C ALA A 406 30.91 -8.28 21.35
N ALA A 407 31.94 -9.09 21.05
CA ALA A 407 33.32 -8.84 21.47
C ALA A 407 34.10 -7.99 20.45
N GLY A 408 33.48 -7.58 19.34
CA GLY A 408 34.09 -6.80 18.27
C GLY A 408 34.87 -7.64 17.25
N ASN A 409 34.81 -8.97 17.33
CA ASN A 409 35.50 -9.83 16.37
C ASN A 409 34.75 -9.82 15.04
N ARG A 410 35.50 -9.60 13.96
CA ARG A 410 34.98 -9.65 12.59
C ARG A 410 35.04 -11.07 12.05
N SER A 411 33.98 -11.49 11.39
CA SER A 411 33.91 -12.74 10.64
C SER A 411 33.18 -12.52 9.32
N SER A 412 33.37 -13.42 8.36
CA SER A 412 32.61 -13.41 7.12
C SER A 412 31.91 -14.74 6.90
N THR A 413 30.76 -14.70 6.23
CA THR A 413 29.97 -15.88 5.88
C THR A 413 29.47 -15.77 4.45
N ARG A 414 29.54 -16.87 3.69
CA ARG A 414 29.00 -16.92 2.33
C ARG A 414 27.70 -17.72 2.31
N ALA A 415 26.69 -17.19 1.63
CA ALA A 415 25.40 -17.82 1.39
C ALA A 415 25.01 -17.63 -0.09
N GLN A 416 24.05 -18.40 -0.59
CA GLN A 416 23.53 -18.21 -1.96
C GLN A 416 22.56 -17.03 -2.04
N TYR A 417 21.82 -16.78 -0.95
CA TYR A 417 20.87 -15.68 -0.83
C TYR A 417 20.91 -15.05 0.57
N LEU A 418 20.52 -13.78 0.65
CA LEU A 418 20.37 -13.02 1.90
C LEU A 418 18.96 -12.44 2.00
N ILE A 419 18.31 -12.62 3.15
CA ILE A 419 17.02 -12.00 3.47
C ILE A 419 17.22 -11.04 4.63
N GLY A 420 17.08 -9.73 4.36
CA GLY A 420 17.07 -8.66 5.35
C GLY A 420 15.70 -8.52 6.00
N ALA A 421 15.61 -8.97 7.25
CA ALA A 421 14.47 -8.81 8.14
C ALA A 421 14.89 -8.06 9.43
N ASP A 422 15.85 -7.15 9.28
CA ASP A 422 16.58 -6.42 10.32
C ASP A 422 15.90 -5.10 10.74
N GLY A 423 14.62 -4.96 10.38
CA GLY A 423 13.71 -3.94 10.91
C GLY A 423 13.91 -2.53 10.37
N SER A 424 13.33 -1.55 11.07
CA SER A 424 13.30 -0.16 10.58
C SER A 424 14.67 0.48 10.37
N GLY A 425 15.70 0.02 11.11
CA GLY A 425 17.10 0.43 10.96
C GLY A 425 17.92 -0.42 9.98
N SER A 426 17.26 -1.15 9.07
CA SER A 426 17.89 -2.15 8.20
C SER A 426 19.17 -1.69 7.52
N VAL A 427 20.27 -2.37 7.85
CA VAL A 427 21.58 -2.27 7.19
C VAL A 427 21.49 -2.86 5.79
N VAL A 428 20.68 -3.91 5.62
CA VAL A 428 20.48 -4.55 4.31
C VAL A 428 19.85 -3.56 3.32
N ARG A 429 18.79 -2.87 3.74
CA ARG A 429 18.13 -1.83 2.94
C ARG A 429 19.11 -0.71 2.56
N GLU A 430 19.86 -0.22 3.54
CA GLU A 430 20.82 0.87 3.34
C GLU A 430 21.92 0.49 2.33
N GLN A 431 22.51 -0.69 2.46
CA GLN A 431 23.61 -1.12 1.57
C GLN A 431 23.17 -1.48 0.16
N LEU A 432 21.91 -1.89 -0.01
CA LEU A 432 21.32 -2.02 -1.34
C LEU A 432 20.99 -0.67 -1.99
N GLY A 433 21.11 0.44 -1.26
CA GLY A 433 20.76 1.78 -1.76
C GLY A 433 19.26 1.93 -2.03
N LEU A 434 18.42 1.18 -1.32
CA LEU A 434 16.97 1.25 -1.47
C LEU A 434 16.44 2.53 -0.82
N THR A 435 15.53 3.21 -1.50
CA THR A 435 14.94 4.47 -1.04
C THR A 435 13.46 4.30 -0.74
N PHE A 436 12.91 5.12 0.14
CA PHE A 436 11.47 5.13 0.38
C PHE A 436 10.78 5.90 -0.75
N ASP A 437 9.84 5.24 -1.42
CA ASP A 437 9.00 5.82 -2.46
C ASP A 437 8.12 6.94 -1.87
N GLY A 438 8.09 8.10 -2.52
CA GLY A 438 7.50 9.33 -1.96
C GLY A 438 8.26 9.96 -0.77
N GLY A 439 9.40 9.38 -0.36
CA GLY A 439 10.16 9.78 0.81
C GLY A 439 9.69 9.10 2.10
N LEU A 440 10.54 9.13 3.14
CA LEU A 440 10.17 8.63 4.46
C LEU A 440 9.40 9.73 5.21
N SER A 441 8.10 9.51 5.41
CA SER A 441 7.24 10.44 6.12
C SER A 441 7.18 10.10 7.62
N MET A 442 7.06 11.14 8.43
CA MET A 442 6.93 11.02 9.89
C MET A 442 5.70 11.76 10.36
N PHE A 443 4.98 11.15 11.29
CA PHE A 443 3.93 11.85 12.00
C PHE A 443 4.58 12.92 12.90
N PRO A 444 4.06 14.16 12.93
CA PRO A 444 4.59 15.20 13.80
C PRO A 444 4.41 14.86 15.28
N GLN A 445 3.40 14.04 15.61
CA GLN A 445 3.11 13.64 16.98
C GLN A 445 4.00 12.48 17.45
N LEU A 446 4.41 12.55 18.72
CA LEU A 446 4.93 11.41 19.46
C LEU A 446 3.79 10.50 19.94
N PHE A 447 4.05 9.20 19.93
CA PHE A 447 3.16 8.17 20.45
C PHE A 447 3.77 7.56 21.70
N MET A 448 2.88 7.16 22.61
CA MET A 448 3.19 6.53 23.88
C MET A 448 2.48 5.19 23.98
N LEU A 449 3.20 4.16 24.44
CA LEU A 449 2.68 2.85 24.77
C LEU A 449 2.89 2.53 26.25
N GLY A 450 1.98 1.75 26.84
CA GLY A 450 2.14 1.20 28.17
C GLY A 450 1.37 -0.10 28.38
N ASP A 451 1.99 -1.07 29.05
CA ASP A 451 1.34 -2.29 29.57
C ASP A 451 0.93 -2.10 31.02
N VAL A 452 -0.37 -1.96 31.25
CA VAL A 452 -0.93 -1.67 32.58
C VAL A 452 -2.11 -2.58 32.88
N ASP A 453 -2.45 -2.69 34.16
CA ASP A 453 -3.75 -3.17 34.61
C ASP A 453 -4.71 -1.98 34.65
N VAL A 454 -5.88 -2.08 34.02
CA VAL A 454 -6.90 -1.01 33.93
C VAL A 454 -8.18 -1.45 34.63
N ASP A 455 -8.62 -0.69 35.64
CA ASP A 455 -9.86 -0.94 36.37
C ASP A 455 -11.00 -0.12 35.79
N TRP A 456 -11.93 -0.79 35.12
CA TRP A 456 -13.06 -0.20 34.40
C TRP A 456 -14.15 -1.25 34.07
N GLU A 457 -15.29 -0.78 33.55
CA GLU A 457 -16.43 -1.63 33.14
C GLU A 457 -16.63 -1.64 31.61
N MET A 458 -15.56 -1.91 30.85
CA MET A 458 -15.64 -2.08 29.38
C MET A 458 -15.97 -3.53 29.00
N PRO A 459 -16.58 -3.78 27.82
CA PRO A 459 -16.83 -5.14 27.32
C PRO A 459 -15.57 -6.00 27.35
N PRO A 460 -15.58 -7.17 28.03
CA PRO A 460 -14.40 -8.03 28.12
C PRO A 460 -13.90 -8.46 26.74
N GLY A 461 -12.59 -8.38 26.51
CA GLY A 461 -11.97 -8.82 25.27
C GLY A 461 -12.19 -7.90 24.06
N HIS A 462 -12.84 -6.74 24.23
CA HIS A 462 -12.90 -5.73 23.18
C HIS A 462 -11.61 -4.91 23.11
N LEU A 463 -11.19 -4.61 21.88
CA LEU A 463 -10.31 -3.47 21.62
C LEU A 463 -11.13 -2.20 21.80
N VAL A 464 -10.69 -1.28 22.67
CA VAL A 464 -11.44 -0.06 22.96
C VAL A 464 -10.67 1.16 22.49
N ARG A 465 -11.32 2.03 21.73
CA ARG A 465 -10.73 3.26 21.16
C ARG A 465 -11.53 4.47 21.59
N TRP A 466 -10.86 5.50 22.08
CA TRP A 466 -11.37 6.85 22.23
C TRP A 466 -10.64 7.77 21.28
N VAL A 467 -11.40 8.64 20.61
CA VAL A 467 -10.91 9.66 19.70
C VAL A 467 -11.50 11.01 20.09
N ARG A 468 -10.69 12.06 20.00
CA ARG A 468 -11.13 13.45 20.09
C ARG A 468 -10.93 14.13 18.74
N ILE A 469 -12.03 14.68 18.22
CA ILE A 469 -12.08 15.42 16.95
C ILE A 469 -12.71 16.78 17.27
N GLU A 470 -12.03 17.87 16.94
CA GLU A 470 -12.52 19.24 17.16
C GLU A 470 -13.61 19.61 16.14
N GLU A 471 -14.29 20.75 16.33
CA GLU A 471 -15.40 21.20 15.47
C GLU A 471 -14.97 21.50 14.02
N ASP A 472 -13.70 21.80 13.79
CA ASP A 472 -13.09 22.00 12.47
C ASP A 472 -12.64 20.69 11.80
N GLY A 473 -12.84 19.54 12.47
CA GLY A 473 -12.43 18.22 11.99
C GLY A 473 -11.03 17.80 12.44
N ASP A 474 -10.30 18.61 13.20
CA ASP A 474 -8.94 18.28 13.62
C ASP A 474 -8.92 17.15 14.66
N PHE A 475 -8.10 16.14 14.39
CA PHE A 475 -7.83 15.03 15.31
C PHE A 475 -6.85 15.46 16.41
N THR A 476 -7.33 15.60 17.66
CA THR A 476 -6.53 16.15 18.77
C THR A 476 -6.22 15.15 19.89
N GLY A 477 -6.86 13.99 19.92
CA GLY A 477 -6.66 13.01 20.99
C GLY A 477 -6.99 11.58 20.58
N MET A 478 -6.23 10.63 21.11
CA MET A 478 -6.50 9.20 20.93
C MET A 478 -6.03 8.38 22.13
N LEU A 479 -6.84 7.39 22.50
CA LEU A 479 -6.53 6.36 23.47
C LEU A 479 -7.02 5.02 22.90
N VAL A 480 -6.12 4.07 22.71
CA VAL A 480 -6.45 2.71 22.26
C VAL A 480 -5.99 1.74 23.33
N CYS A 481 -6.89 0.88 23.77
CA CYS A 481 -6.63 -0.15 24.77
C CYS A 481 -6.89 -1.52 24.15
N VAL A 482 -5.82 -2.30 23.98
CA VAL A 482 -5.86 -3.66 23.45
C VAL A 482 -5.76 -4.65 24.61
N PRO A 483 -6.74 -5.55 24.82
CA PRO A 483 -6.69 -6.51 25.91
C PRO A 483 -5.54 -7.50 25.70
N LEU A 484 -4.88 -7.84 26.80
CA LEU A 484 -3.79 -8.81 26.85
C LEU A 484 -4.16 -9.93 27.82
N LYS A 485 -3.50 -11.08 27.67
CA LYS A 485 -3.69 -12.21 28.59
C LYS A 485 -3.36 -11.81 30.03
N GLY A 486 -4.37 -11.93 30.90
CA GLY A 486 -4.30 -11.56 32.31
C GLY A 486 -5.55 -10.79 32.74
N ARG A 487 -5.83 -10.78 34.05
CA ARG A 487 -6.97 -10.03 34.59
C ARG A 487 -6.72 -8.53 34.40
N ASN A 488 -7.66 -7.84 33.76
CA ASN A 488 -7.64 -6.39 33.56
C ASN A 488 -6.40 -5.86 32.85
N ARG A 489 -5.66 -6.69 32.11
CA ARG A 489 -4.39 -6.29 31.50
C ARG A 489 -4.63 -5.72 30.11
N TYR A 490 -4.10 -4.53 29.83
CA TYR A 490 -4.22 -3.88 28.54
C TYR A 490 -2.89 -3.29 28.07
N ARG A 491 -2.67 -3.29 26.75
CA ARG A 491 -1.76 -2.34 26.13
C ARG A 491 -2.51 -1.08 25.79
N VAL A 492 -2.07 0.01 26.39
CA VAL A 492 -2.50 1.37 26.10
C VAL A 492 -1.60 1.94 25.01
N ALA A 493 -2.19 2.52 23.96
CA ALA A 493 -1.54 3.30 22.93
C ALA A 493 -2.22 4.66 22.80
N THR A 494 -1.46 5.74 22.89
CA THR A 494 -2.01 7.10 22.93
C THR A 494 -0.99 8.11 22.37
N LEU A 495 -1.43 9.34 22.13
CA LEU A 495 -0.51 10.44 21.84
C LEU A 495 0.30 10.77 23.10
N ALA A 496 1.59 11.03 22.94
CA ALA A 496 2.42 11.44 24.07
C ALA A 496 1.92 12.79 24.61
N PRO A 497 1.90 12.99 25.94
CA PRO A 497 1.49 14.24 26.56
C PRO A 497 2.22 15.46 25.99
N GLN A 498 1.54 16.62 25.92
CA GLN A 498 2.12 17.87 25.38
C GLN A 498 3.46 18.26 26.03
N ARG A 499 3.66 17.94 27.32
CA ARG A 499 4.93 18.16 28.02
C ARG A 499 6.09 17.43 27.34
N LEU A 500 5.89 16.18 26.90
CA LEU A 500 6.89 15.33 26.24
C LEU A 500 7.07 15.75 24.77
N GLN A 501 5.98 16.11 24.09
CA GLN A 501 6.01 16.71 22.74
C GLN A 501 6.91 17.95 22.70
N LYS A 502 6.78 18.86 23.69
CA LYS A 502 7.56 20.10 23.79
C LYS A 502 9.05 19.85 24.09
N THR A 503 9.38 18.85 24.90
CA THR A 503 10.78 18.55 25.28
C THR A 503 11.58 18.00 24.11
N ILE A 504 10.94 17.23 23.22
CA ILE A 504 11.60 16.50 22.13
C ILE A 504 11.56 17.30 20.80
N GLY A 505 10.67 18.30 20.71
CA GLY A 505 10.48 19.14 19.52
C GLY A 505 9.76 18.42 18.39
N SER A 506 9.44 19.14 17.30
CA SER A 506 8.79 18.62 16.09
C SER A 506 9.74 18.47 14.88
N GLY A 507 11.04 18.72 15.06
CA GLY A 507 12.01 18.74 13.96
C GLY A 507 12.38 17.36 13.37
N VAL A 508 12.97 17.37 12.17
CA VAL A 508 13.47 16.18 11.46
C VAL A 508 14.52 15.44 12.31
N VAL A 509 14.32 14.14 12.54
CA VAL A 509 15.29 13.30 13.24
C VAL A 509 16.50 13.07 12.32
N PRO A 510 17.74 13.42 12.73
CA PRO A 510 18.93 13.17 11.92
C PRO A 510 19.10 11.67 11.62
N PRO A 511 19.72 11.27 10.49
CA PRO A 511 20.07 9.88 10.23
C PRO A 511 20.90 9.31 11.39
N GLY A 512 20.54 8.13 11.88
CA GLY A 512 21.22 7.46 13.00
C GLY A 512 20.70 7.79 14.42
N PHE A 513 19.70 8.66 14.58
CA PHE A 513 19.06 8.92 15.88
C PHE A 513 17.91 7.94 16.17
N TRP A 514 18.25 6.76 16.66
CA TRP A 514 17.29 5.71 17.09
C TRP A 514 17.10 5.63 18.60
N LYS A 515 17.52 6.66 19.34
CA LYS A 515 17.51 6.60 20.80
C LYS A 515 16.05 6.54 21.29
N GLU A 516 15.66 5.44 21.90
CA GLU A 516 14.43 5.36 22.68
C GLU A 516 14.44 6.50 23.70
N TYR A 517 13.38 7.30 23.70
CA TYR A 517 13.19 8.34 24.70
C TYR A 517 12.96 7.68 26.05
N ASP A 518 13.23 8.41 27.15
CA ASP A 518 12.95 7.90 28.49
C ASP A 518 11.50 7.39 28.54
N PRO A 519 11.29 6.13 28.95
CA PRO A 519 9.97 5.51 28.87
C PRO A 519 9.00 6.25 29.81
N PRO A 520 7.73 6.40 29.41
CA PRO A 520 6.76 7.12 30.22
C PRO A 520 6.43 6.37 31.50
N GLY A 521 6.12 7.13 32.55
CA GLY A 521 5.74 6.57 33.84
C GLY A 521 4.25 6.21 33.90
N LEU A 522 3.84 5.51 34.95
CA LEU A 522 2.43 5.16 35.17
C LEU A 522 1.52 6.41 35.22
N ALA A 523 2.03 7.51 35.79
CA ALA A 523 1.30 8.77 35.86
C ALA A 523 0.99 9.36 34.47
N ASP A 524 1.82 9.12 33.46
CA ASP A 524 1.56 9.59 32.09
C ASP A 524 0.45 8.80 31.42
N ILE A 525 0.45 7.48 31.63
CA ILE A 525 -0.62 6.59 31.16
C ILE A 525 -1.94 6.95 31.86
N GLN A 526 -1.91 7.16 33.18
CA GLN A 526 -3.10 7.60 33.94
C GLN A 526 -3.63 8.94 33.42
N ALA A 527 -2.76 9.91 33.15
CA ALA A 527 -3.21 11.21 32.63
C ALA A 527 -3.92 11.11 31.26
N ALA A 528 -3.46 10.22 30.38
CA ALA A 528 -4.14 9.97 29.10
C ALA A 528 -5.50 9.29 29.29
N ILE A 529 -5.61 8.38 30.26
CA ILE A 529 -6.87 7.74 30.64
C ILE A 529 -7.84 8.74 31.29
N ASP A 530 -7.36 9.63 32.15
CA ASP A 530 -8.19 10.66 32.79
C ASP A 530 -8.76 11.66 31.77
N ASP A 531 -8.00 11.94 30.70
CA ASP A 531 -8.39 12.90 29.65
C ASP A 531 -9.42 12.33 28.65
N LEU A 532 -9.27 11.06 28.24
CA LEU A 532 -10.08 10.46 27.16
C LEU A 532 -10.96 9.29 27.62
N GLY A 533 -10.54 8.55 28.63
CA GLY A 533 -11.20 7.34 29.10
C GLY A 533 -12.41 7.62 30.01
N PRO A 534 -13.10 6.56 30.46
CA PRO A 534 -14.24 6.69 31.36
C PRO A 534 -13.84 7.27 32.72
N ALA A 535 -14.68 8.15 33.28
CA ALA A 535 -14.43 8.76 34.58
C ALA A 535 -14.31 7.70 35.69
N GLY A 536 -13.28 7.84 36.53
CA GLY A 536 -12.99 6.91 37.62
C GLY A 536 -12.13 5.69 37.24
N THR A 537 -11.70 5.58 35.97
CA THR A 537 -10.79 4.52 35.52
C THR A 537 -9.41 4.69 36.16
N THR A 538 -8.84 3.60 36.67
CA THR A 538 -7.47 3.62 37.23
C THR A 538 -6.54 2.65 36.51
N ALA A 539 -5.33 3.12 36.21
CA ALA A 539 -4.22 2.31 35.72
C ALA A 539 -3.27 1.96 36.86
N SER A 540 -2.80 0.73 36.87
CA SER A 540 -1.83 0.24 37.84
C SER A 540 -0.84 -0.73 37.20
N ASN A 541 0.21 -1.10 37.93
CA ASN A 541 1.13 -2.17 37.55
C ASN A 541 1.74 -1.99 36.14
N LEU A 542 2.40 -0.86 35.92
CA LEU A 542 3.12 -0.60 34.67
C LEU A 542 4.26 -1.60 34.49
N ARG A 543 4.12 -2.52 33.53
CA ARG A 543 5.09 -3.58 33.25
C ARG A 543 6.13 -3.18 32.21
N TRP A 544 5.71 -2.35 31.26
CA TRP A 544 6.53 -1.88 30.15
C TRP A 544 5.92 -0.61 29.57
N SER A 545 6.75 0.28 29.03
CA SER A 545 6.30 1.44 28.29
C SER A 545 7.36 1.90 27.29
N SER A 546 6.91 2.63 26.26
CA SER A 546 7.79 3.16 25.21
C SER A 546 7.21 4.42 24.60
N ILE A 547 8.07 5.32 24.13
CA ILE A 547 7.70 6.49 23.33
C ILE A 547 8.45 6.44 22.01
N PHE A 548 7.73 6.69 20.91
CA PHE A 548 8.32 6.72 19.58
C PHE A 548 7.56 7.66 18.65
N ARG A 549 8.22 8.05 17.55
CA ARG A 549 7.55 8.66 16.40
C ARG A 549 7.17 7.58 15.40
N VAL A 550 5.97 7.72 14.86
CA VAL A 550 5.52 6.85 13.79
C VAL A 550 6.18 7.29 12.49
N LYS A 551 6.79 6.32 11.81
CA LYS A 551 7.32 6.47 10.47
C LYS A 551 6.44 5.65 9.53
N HIS A 552 6.24 6.14 8.32
CA HIS A 552 5.60 5.34 7.28
C HIS A 552 6.31 5.53 5.96
N GLY A 553 6.30 4.48 5.16
CA GLY A 553 6.94 4.47 3.85
C GLY A 553 7.18 3.06 3.36
N ILE A 554 7.36 2.92 2.06
CA ILE A 554 7.67 1.65 1.41
C ILE A 554 8.91 1.84 0.53
N VAL A 555 9.78 0.83 0.48
CA VAL A 555 10.98 0.90 -0.37
C VAL A 555 10.62 0.79 -1.86
N ASP A 556 11.46 1.40 -2.70
CA ASP A 556 11.32 1.43 -4.16
C ASP A 556 11.49 0.04 -4.79
N ARG A 557 12.32 -0.83 -4.20
CA ARG A 557 12.54 -2.22 -4.61
C ARG A 557 12.64 -3.16 -3.41
N TYR A 558 12.16 -4.38 -3.54
CA TYR A 558 12.19 -5.42 -2.51
C TYR A 558 13.38 -6.38 -2.68
N ARG A 559 14.04 -6.32 -3.84
CA ARG A 559 15.14 -7.21 -4.22
C ARG A 559 16.21 -6.45 -5.00
N THR A 560 17.46 -6.86 -4.83
CA THR A 560 18.54 -6.56 -5.79
C THR A 560 19.47 -7.77 -5.87
N GLY A 561 19.49 -8.44 -7.03
CA GLY A 561 20.28 -9.65 -7.23
C GLY A 561 19.84 -10.79 -6.30
N ARG A 562 20.73 -11.23 -5.41
CA ARG A 562 20.52 -12.36 -4.48
C ARG A 562 20.08 -11.90 -3.08
N VAL A 563 19.80 -10.61 -2.92
CA VAL A 563 19.48 -9.99 -1.63
C VAL A 563 18.06 -9.42 -1.64
N PHE A 564 17.31 -9.69 -0.58
CA PHE A 564 15.90 -9.31 -0.41
C PHE A 564 15.70 -8.53 0.89
N VAL A 565 14.68 -7.68 0.95
CA VAL A 565 14.19 -7.06 2.19
C VAL A 565 12.74 -7.48 2.46
N ALA A 566 12.37 -7.64 3.74
CA ALA A 566 11.04 -8.06 4.17
C ALA A 566 10.62 -7.39 5.49
N GLY A 567 9.31 -7.22 5.72
CA GLY A 567 8.78 -6.57 6.93
C GLY A 567 9.24 -5.11 7.04
N ASP A 568 9.53 -4.67 8.26
CA ASP A 568 9.98 -3.30 8.57
C ASP A 568 11.27 -2.85 7.83
N ALA A 569 12.04 -3.79 7.27
CA ALA A 569 13.15 -3.46 6.38
C ALA A 569 12.65 -2.92 5.03
N ALA A 570 11.47 -3.35 4.56
CA ALA A 570 10.87 -3.00 3.28
C ALA A 570 9.71 -1.98 3.40
N HIS A 571 8.91 -2.04 4.46
CA HIS A 571 7.76 -1.14 4.65
C HIS A 571 7.55 -0.79 6.12
N LEU A 572 7.30 0.47 6.38
CA LEU A 572 7.04 1.01 7.71
C LEU A 572 5.59 1.47 7.77
N HIS A 573 4.91 1.07 8.85
CA HIS A 573 3.49 1.34 9.06
C HIS A 573 3.26 2.15 10.33
N PRO A 574 2.19 2.97 10.36
CA PRO A 574 1.55 3.34 11.60
C PRO A 574 1.12 2.11 12.42
N PRO A 575 1.12 2.19 13.76
CA PRO A 575 0.65 1.09 14.61
C PRO A 575 -0.87 0.85 14.47
N ALA A 576 -1.59 1.74 13.80
CA ALA A 576 -3.02 1.60 13.51
C ALA A 576 -3.32 0.26 12.83
N GLY A 577 -4.35 -0.44 13.32
CA GLY A 577 -4.78 -1.73 12.77
C GLY A 577 -3.83 -2.93 12.99
N GLY A 578 -2.70 -2.76 13.68
CA GLY A 578 -1.78 -3.86 14.00
C GLY A 578 -1.14 -4.52 12.76
N GLN A 579 -0.95 -3.78 11.67
CA GLN A 579 -0.63 -4.34 10.35
C GLN A 579 0.83 -4.84 10.21
N GLY A 580 1.82 -4.09 10.73
CA GLY A 580 3.24 -4.29 10.38
C GLY A 580 3.77 -5.72 10.54
N MET A 581 3.56 -6.34 11.72
CA MET A 581 4.02 -7.70 11.99
C MET A 581 3.36 -8.73 11.05
N ASN A 582 2.05 -8.64 10.84
CA ASN A 582 1.30 -9.56 9.98
C ASN A 582 1.76 -9.46 8.53
N THR A 583 1.93 -8.23 8.02
CA THR A 583 2.43 -7.99 6.66
C THR A 583 3.84 -8.55 6.48
N GLY A 584 4.72 -8.36 7.46
CA GLY A 584 6.08 -8.92 7.43
C GLY A 584 6.11 -10.45 7.43
N ILE A 585 5.25 -11.10 8.23
CA ILE A 585 5.08 -12.56 8.19
C ILE A 585 4.62 -13.02 6.80
N GLN A 586 3.68 -12.31 6.17
CA GLN A 586 3.22 -12.62 4.82
C GLN A 586 4.31 -12.43 3.75
N ASP A 587 5.21 -11.45 3.90
CA ASP A 587 6.37 -11.30 3.01
C ASP A 587 7.29 -12.52 3.09
N ALA A 588 7.64 -12.92 4.32
CA ALA A 588 8.49 -14.08 4.56
C ALA A 588 7.86 -15.37 4.01
N TRP A 589 6.55 -15.55 4.24
CA TRP A 589 5.76 -16.66 3.73
C TRP A 589 5.76 -16.74 2.20
N ASN A 590 5.58 -15.60 1.52
CA ASN A 590 5.62 -15.51 0.06
C ASN A 590 7.03 -15.76 -0.51
N LEU A 591 8.06 -15.21 0.13
CA LEU A 591 9.44 -15.26 -0.37
C LEU A 591 10.09 -16.65 -0.19
N ALA A 592 9.89 -17.29 0.95
CA ALA A 592 10.67 -18.46 1.36
C ALA A 592 10.54 -19.65 0.41
N TRP A 593 9.34 -19.93 -0.13
CA TRP A 593 9.16 -21.05 -1.06
C TRP A 593 9.85 -20.79 -2.41
N LYS A 594 9.88 -19.54 -2.86
CA LYS A 594 10.54 -19.12 -4.10
C LYS A 594 12.05 -19.24 -3.99
N VAL A 595 12.61 -18.75 -2.88
CA VAL A 595 14.04 -18.88 -2.57
C VAL A 595 14.43 -20.36 -2.43
N ALA A 596 13.60 -21.19 -1.79
CA ALA A 596 13.88 -22.62 -1.66
C ALA A 596 13.95 -23.33 -3.03
N LEU A 597 13.08 -22.99 -3.99
CA LEU A 597 13.19 -23.50 -5.36
C LEU A 597 14.45 -22.99 -6.05
N ALA A 598 14.82 -21.73 -5.84
CA ALA A 598 16.01 -21.15 -6.45
C ALA A 598 17.32 -21.79 -5.93
N VAL A 599 17.42 -22.02 -4.62
CA VAL A 599 18.55 -22.75 -4.01
C VAL A 599 18.71 -24.16 -4.58
N ARG A 600 17.60 -24.82 -4.93
CA ARG A 600 17.61 -26.16 -5.53
C ARG A 600 17.87 -26.16 -7.04
N GLY A 601 18.01 -24.99 -7.66
CA GLY A 601 18.10 -24.87 -9.12
C GLY A 601 16.80 -25.27 -9.83
N GLN A 602 15.66 -25.18 -9.14
CA GLN A 602 14.34 -25.57 -9.64
C GLN A 602 13.45 -24.36 -9.97
N ALA A 603 13.91 -23.13 -9.72
CA ALA A 603 13.14 -21.92 -9.99
C ALA A 603 13.31 -21.45 -11.44
N SER A 604 12.20 -21.10 -12.09
CA SER A 604 12.25 -20.36 -13.34
C SER A 604 12.98 -19.00 -13.17
N ALA A 605 13.47 -18.43 -14.27
CA ALA A 605 14.24 -17.19 -14.23
C ALA A 605 13.48 -16.01 -13.60
N GLY A 606 12.16 -15.91 -13.83
CA GLY A 606 11.31 -14.83 -13.32
C GLY A 606 10.70 -15.09 -11.93
N LEU A 607 10.89 -16.28 -11.35
CA LEU A 607 10.20 -16.65 -10.11
C LEU A 607 10.54 -15.70 -8.95
N LEU A 608 11.80 -15.32 -8.79
CA LEU A 608 12.22 -14.46 -7.67
C LEU A 608 11.75 -13.01 -7.84
N ASP A 609 11.58 -12.52 -9.08
CA ASP A 609 11.07 -11.18 -9.36
C ASP A 609 9.58 -11.04 -9.00
N SER A 610 8.84 -12.15 -9.03
CA SER A 610 7.44 -12.17 -8.57
C SER A 610 7.28 -11.78 -7.09
N TYR A 611 8.33 -11.87 -6.26
CA TYR A 611 8.24 -11.42 -4.86
C TYR A 611 7.95 -9.92 -4.79
N GLU A 612 8.68 -9.11 -5.55
CA GLU A 612 8.46 -7.66 -5.61
C GLU A 612 7.12 -7.34 -6.27
N ALA A 613 6.83 -7.99 -7.41
CA ALA A 613 5.58 -7.78 -8.15
C ALA A 613 4.32 -8.07 -7.30
N GLU A 614 4.41 -8.99 -6.35
CA GLU A 614 3.30 -9.37 -5.48
C GLU A 614 3.28 -8.56 -4.17
N ARG A 615 4.43 -8.46 -3.48
CA ARG A 615 4.48 -7.97 -2.10
C ARG A 615 4.62 -6.47 -1.99
N ARG A 616 5.26 -5.80 -2.95
CA ARG A 616 5.40 -4.34 -2.91
C ARG A 616 4.04 -3.63 -3.11
N PRO A 617 3.22 -3.95 -4.13
CA PRO A 617 1.89 -3.35 -4.27
C PRO A 617 0.97 -3.64 -3.07
N ALA A 618 0.97 -4.88 -2.59
CA ALA A 618 0.19 -5.27 -1.41
C ALA A 618 0.64 -4.52 -0.14
N GLY A 619 1.95 -4.40 0.07
CA GLY A 619 2.53 -3.62 1.15
C GLY A 619 2.16 -2.13 1.05
N LYS A 620 2.20 -1.56 -0.15
CA LYS A 620 1.83 -0.15 -0.40
C LYS A 620 0.37 0.11 -0.02
N ALA A 621 -0.54 -0.74 -0.50
CA ALA A 621 -1.97 -0.62 -0.19
C ALA A 621 -2.24 -0.66 1.33
N ILE A 622 -1.49 -1.48 2.07
CA ILE A 622 -1.58 -1.52 3.53
C ILE A 622 -1.01 -0.24 4.16
N VAL A 623 0.14 0.26 3.71
CA VAL A 623 0.72 1.53 4.21
C VAL A 623 -0.25 2.68 4.00
N ASP A 624 -0.74 2.86 2.77
CA ASP A 624 -1.64 3.95 2.40
C ASP A 624 -2.91 3.91 3.25
N ARG A 625 -3.47 2.72 3.45
CA ARG A 625 -4.66 2.53 4.28
C ARG A 625 -4.40 2.77 5.77
N ALA A 626 -3.29 2.26 6.31
CA ALA A 626 -2.93 2.47 7.71
C ALA A 626 -2.71 3.97 8.00
N VAL A 627 -2.22 4.73 7.01
CA VAL A 627 -2.15 6.19 7.07
C VAL A 627 -3.56 6.80 7.08
N ALA A 628 -4.45 6.40 6.15
CA ALA A 628 -5.82 6.91 6.11
C ALA A 628 -6.58 6.69 7.44
N ILE A 629 -6.56 5.46 7.99
CA ILE A 629 -7.21 5.10 9.26
C ILE A 629 -6.63 5.90 10.44
N ALA A 630 -5.35 6.26 10.40
CA ALA A 630 -4.75 7.06 11.46
C ALA A 630 -5.30 8.50 11.53
N PHE A 631 -5.90 9.00 10.44
CA PHE A 631 -6.32 10.40 10.28
C PHE A 631 -7.83 10.63 10.11
N THR A 632 -8.65 9.58 9.98
CA THR A 632 -10.10 9.73 9.73
C THR A 632 -10.98 8.94 10.73
N ASP A 633 -12.24 9.38 10.88
CA ASP A 633 -13.34 8.62 11.53
C ASP A 633 -14.11 7.76 10.51
N GLU A 634 -13.66 7.75 9.25
CA GLU A 634 -14.30 7.05 8.14
C GLU A 634 -13.94 5.56 8.17
N MET A 635 -14.58 4.82 9.09
CA MET A 635 -14.88 3.43 8.80
C MET A 635 -16.17 3.42 8.00
N ASP A 636 -16.09 3.07 6.71
CA ASP A 636 -17.28 2.78 5.92
C ASP A 636 -17.93 1.52 6.49
N MET A 637 -19.07 1.71 7.16
CA MET A 637 -19.79 0.66 7.88
C MET A 637 -20.90 0.03 7.04
N ASP A 638 -21.02 0.39 5.76
CA ASP A 638 -22.05 -0.20 4.88
C ASP A 638 -21.79 -1.71 4.65
N ASP A 639 -20.55 -2.19 4.88
CA ASP A 639 -20.19 -3.62 4.92
C ASP A 639 -19.11 -3.96 5.99
N GLU A 640 -19.54 -4.11 7.25
CA GLU A 640 -18.69 -4.49 8.40
C GLU A 640 -17.84 -5.74 8.13
N ARG A 641 -18.39 -6.69 7.37
CA ARG A 641 -17.74 -7.96 7.06
C ARG A 641 -16.60 -7.75 6.07
N ALA A 642 -16.83 -7.01 4.99
CA ALA A 642 -15.78 -6.70 4.02
C ALA A 642 -14.62 -5.92 4.66
N GLN A 643 -14.95 -4.97 5.53
CA GLN A 643 -13.98 -4.21 6.30
C GLN A 643 -13.11 -5.13 7.18
N PHE A 644 -13.73 -6.04 7.94
CA PHE A 644 -13.02 -7.00 8.78
C PHE A 644 -12.11 -7.91 7.97
N LEU A 645 -12.59 -8.45 6.85
CA LEU A 645 -11.80 -9.32 5.98
C LEU A 645 -10.57 -8.60 5.41
N LEU A 646 -10.72 -7.33 5.03
CA LEU A 646 -9.63 -6.52 4.52
C LEU A 646 -8.61 -6.20 5.63
N GLU A 647 -9.05 -5.83 6.83
CA GLU A 647 -8.17 -5.58 7.98
C GLU A 647 -7.40 -6.83 8.43
N MET A 648 -8.04 -7.99 8.38
CA MET A 648 -7.44 -9.29 8.70
C MET A 648 -6.61 -9.87 7.53
N GLN A 649 -6.37 -9.06 6.49
CA GLN A 649 -5.58 -9.38 5.30
C GLN A 649 -6.07 -10.65 4.56
N MET A 650 -7.37 -10.95 4.64
CA MET A 650 -7.99 -12.12 4.01
C MET A 650 -8.32 -11.92 2.53
N THR A 651 -8.48 -10.67 2.09
CA THR A 651 -8.83 -10.28 0.70
C THR A 651 -7.62 -9.94 -0.17
N MET A 652 -6.42 -10.02 0.40
CA MET A 652 -5.18 -9.79 -0.33
C MET A 652 -5.08 -10.77 -1.48
N ASN A 653 -4.75 -10.25 -2.67
CA ASN A 653 -4.65 -11.04 -3.88
C ASN A 653 -3.50 -10.53 -4.76
N TYR A 654 -3.11 -11.39 -5.69
CA TYR A 654 -1.99 -11.20 -6.62
C TYR A 654 -2.46 -11.29 -8.07
N ALA A 655 -3.59 -10.68 -8.41
CA ALA A 655 -4.20 -10.79 -9.75
C ALA A 655 -3.24 -10.34 -10.88
N ASP A 656 -2.36 -9.38 -10.60
CA ASP A 656 -1.37 -8.86 -11.57
C ASP A 656 -0.03 -9.62 -11.54
N SER A 657 0.07 -10.72 -10.79
CA SER A 657 1.30 -11.48 -10.69
C SER A 657 1.64 -12.20 -12.01
N PRO A 658 2.92 -12.28 -12.40
CA PRO A 658 3.34 -13.13 -13.52
C PRO A 658 3.15 -14.63 -13.24
N LEU A 659 2.82 -15.01 -12.00
CA LEU A 659 2.59 -16.39 -11.58
C LEU A 659 1.10 -16.76 -11.53
N VAL A 660 0.24 -16.01 -12.22
CA VAL A 660 -1.18 -16.32 -12.29
C VAL A 660 -1.65 -16.59 -13.72
N GLY A 661 -2.65 -17.46 -13.88
CA GLY A 661 -3.21 -17.73 -15.21
C GLY A 661 -4.52 -18.50 -15.20
N GLU A 662 -5.29 -18.37 -16.29
CA GLU A 662 -6.54 -19.08 -16.50
C GLU A 662 -6.68 -19.53 -17.95
N VAL A 663 -7.16 -20.75 -18.18
CA VAL A 663 -7.60 -21.21 -19.49
C VAL A 663 -8.96 -21.88 -19.39
N THR A 664 -9.96 -21.26 -20.02
CA THR A 664 -11.36 -21.68 -19.89
C THR A 664 -12.00 -21.92 -21.26
N GLY A 665 -12.67 -23.06 -21.42
CA GLY A 665 -13.45 -23.41 -22.59
C GLY A 665 -14.89 -22.89 -22.52
N PRO A 666 -15.76 -23.25 -23.48
CA PRO A 666 -17.11 -22.68 -23.61
C PRO A 666 -18.02 -22.83 -22.38
N ALA A 667 -17.83 -23.87 -21.57
CA ALA A 667 -18.64 -24.12 -20.38
C ALA A 667 -18.31 -23.20 -19.20
N GLY A 668 -17.10 -22.63 -19.14
CA GLY A 668 -16.77 -21.67 -18.10
C GLY A 668 -16.57 -22.25 -16.70
N PHE A 669 -15.95 -21.46 -15.81
CA PHE A 669 -16.20 -21.57 -14.37
C PHE A 669 -17.50 -20.82 -14.04
N THR A 670 -18.29 -21.34 -13.09
CA THR A 670 -19.53 -20.68 -12.64
C THR A 670 -19.28 -19.69 -11.49
N GLY A 671 -18.04 -19.52 -11.07
CA GLY A 671 -17.61 -18.70 -9.94
C GLY A 671 -16.26 -19.17 -9.39
N GLY A 672 -16.02 -18.93 -8.10
CA GLY A 672 -14.84 -19.37 -7.38
C GLY A 672 -13.65 -18.41 -7.42
N PRO A 673 -12.57 -18.72 -6.69
CA PRO A 673 -11.42 -17.84 -6.55
C PRO A 673 -10.72 -17.64 -7.90
N LEU A 674 -10.43 -16.40 -8.24
CA LEU A 674 -9.62 -16.09 -9.42
C LEU A 674 -8.14 -16.42 -9.14
N PRO A 675 -7.34 -16.69 -10.18
CA PRO A 675 -5.89 -16.70 -10.04
C PRO A 675 -5.38 -15.43 -9.33
N GLY A 676 -4.48 -15.62 -8.37
CA GLY A 676 -3.97 -14.58 -7.48
C GLY A 676 -4.75 -14.47 -6.16
N HIS A 677 -5.99 -14.95 -6.09
CA HIS A 677 -6.77 -14.91 -4.85
C HIS A 677 -6.29 -15.98 -3.86
N ARG A 678 -6.47 -15.73 -2.57
CA ARG A 678 -6.34 -16.77 -1.54
C ARG A 678 -7.26 -17.94 -1.87
N ALA A 679 -6.76 -19.17 -1.75
CA ALA A 679 -7.58 -20.36 -1.90
C ALA A 679 -8.52 -20.48 -0.69
N PRO A 680 -9.86 -20.39 -0.88
CA PRO A 680 -10.81 -20.55 0.20
C PRO A 680 -10.74 -22.00 0.70
N ASP A 681 -10.86 -22.15 2.01
CA ASP A 681 -10.93 -23.45 2.61
C ASP A 681 -12.34 -24.04 2.47
N VAL A 682 -12.42 -25.37 2.44
CA VAL A 682 -13.66 -26.12 2.24
C VAL A 682 -13.71 -27.26 3.25
N LEU A 683 -14.83 -27.36 3.96
CA LEU A 683 -15.09 -28.43 4.91
C LEU A 683 -15.94 -29.53 4.27
N GLY A 684 -15.88 -30.74 4.83
CA GLY A 684 -16.81 -31.81 4.47
C GLY A 684 -16.38 -32.73 3.35
N LEU A 685 -15.12 -32.68 2.92
CA LEU A 685 -14.58 -33.65 1.96
C LEU A 685 -14.45 -35.03 2.61
N ARG A 686 -14.65 -36.10 1.83
CA ARG A 686 -14.56 -37.48 2.35
C ARG A 686 -13.44 -38.24 1.68
N ARG A 687 -12.74 -39.08 2.45
CA ARG A 687 -11.74 -40.02 1.94
C ARG A 687 -12.07 -41.44 2.38
N PHE A 688 -11.94 -42.41 1.48
CA PHE A 688 -12.16 -43.81 1.83
C PHE A 688 -11.22 -44.22 2.98
N GLY A 689 -11.77 -44.91 3.98
CA GLY A 689 -11.02 -45.32 5.19
C GLY A 689 -10.84 -44.22 6.24
N VAL A 690 -11.27 -42.97 5.99
CA VAL A 690 -11.23 -41.88 6.96
C VAL A 690 -12.63 -41.64 7.52
N ALA A 691 -12.77 -41.76 8.85
CA ALA A 691 -14.07 -41.68 9.52
C ALA A 691 -14.59 -40.23 9.61
N HIS A 692 -13.69 -39.28 9.84
CA HIS A 692 -14.02 -37.85 9.93
C HIS A 692 -13.97 -37.17 8.55
N ASP A 693 -14.56 -35.97 8.47
CA ASP A 693 -14.44 -35.12 7.30
C ASP A 693 -13.00 -34.62 7.15
N VAL A 694 -12.59 -34.38 5.92
CA VAL A 694 -11.29 -33.80 5.54
C VAL A 694 -11.54 -32.35 5.14
N ARG A 695 -10.69 -31.46 5.65
CA ARG A 695 -10.66 -30.04 5.30
C ARG A 695 -9.76 -29.83 4.08
N LEU A 696 -10.13 -28.97 3.14
CA LEU A 696 -9.30 -28.69 1.96
C LEU A 696 -7.93 -28.13 2.35
N PHE A 697 -7.89 -27.28 3.39
CA PHE A 697 -6.64 -26.77 3.94
C PHE A 697 -5.65 -27.88 4.36
N ASP A 698 -6.12 -29.06 4.80
CA ASP A 698 -5.23 -30.19 5.11
C ASP A 698 -4.52 -30.76 3.88
N LEU A 699 -5.09 -30.57 2.70
CA LEU A 699 -4.49 -31.01 1.43
C LEU A 699 -3.52 -29.96 0.90
N THR A 700 -3.85 -28.68 1.06
CA THR A 700 -3.09 -27.56 0.49
C THR A 700 -1.94 -27.10 1.39
N ARG A 701 -2.03 -27.30 2.71
CA ARG A 701 -0.97 -26.96 3.66
C ARG A 701 0.27 -27.81 3.48
N GLY A 702 1.43 -27.24 3.79
CA GLY A 702 2.74 -27.87 3.71
C GLY A 702 3.67 -27.18 2.73
N THR A 703 4.79 -27.83 2.41
CA THR A 703 5.89 -27.21 1.65
C THR A 703 5.77 -27.36 0.13
N HIS A 704 4.55 -27.49 -0.39
CA HIS A 704 4.30 -27.88 -1.79
C HIS A 704 3.14 -27.12 -2.41
N ALA A 705 3.10 -27.10 -3.74
CA ALA A 705 1.90 -26.72 -4.46
C ALA A 705 0.92 -27.92 -4.54
N THR A 706 -0.36 -27.63 -4.65
CA THR A 706 -1.43 -28.63 -4.69
C THR A 706 -2.23 -28.47 -5.97
N LEU A 707 -2.35 -29.54 -6.76
CA LEU A 707 -3.17 -29.57 -7.96
C LEU A 707 -4.48 -30.30 -7.65
N LEU A 708 -5.57 -29.56 -7.56
CA LEU A 708 -6.92 -30.08 -7.37
C LEU A 708 -7.51 -30.39 -8.74
N LEU A 709 -7.62 -31.67 -9.09
CA LEU A 709 -8.29 -32.15 -10.29
C LEU A 709 -9.73 -32.51 -9.92
N THR A 710 -10.72 -31.80 -10.44
CA THR A 710 -12.13 -32.06 -10.15
C THR A 710 -12.76 -32.88 -11.26
N ALA A 711 -13.57 -33.87 -10.88
CA ALA A 711 -14.40 -34.64 -11.80
C ALA A 711 -15.88 -34.44 -11.42
N GLY A 712 -16.65 -33.84 -12.33
CA GLY A 712 -18.08 -33.57 -12.17
C GLY A 712 -18.96 -34.63 -12.83
N ASP A 713 -20.25 -34.32 -12.95
CA ASP A 713 -21.24 -35.27 -13.46
C ASP A 713 -20.93 -35.71 -14.90
N GLY A 714 -21.12 -36.99 -15.18
CA GLY A 714 -20.86 -37.55 -16.50
C GLY A 714 -19.38 -37.77 -16.82
N THR A 715 -18.44 -37.46 -15.93
CA THR A 715 -17.02 -37.79 -16.14
C THR A 715 -16.82 -39.31 -16.23
N GLY A 716 -16.30 -39.76 -17.38
CA GLY A 716 -16.12 -41.18 -17.70
C GLY A 716 -14.75 -41.74 -17.29
N ALA A 717 -14.57 -43.05 -17.48
CA ALA A 717 -13.32 -43.74 -17.13
C ALA A 717 -12.11 -43.25 -17.97
N GLU A 718 -12.31 -42.90 -19.23
CA GLU A 718 -11.24 -42.37 -20.10
C GLU A 718 -10.73 -41.00 -19.61
N GLU A 719 -11.63 -40.11 -19.22
CA GLU A 719 -11.26 -38.79 -18.67
C GLU A 719 -10.53 -38.94 -17.33
N LEU A 720 -10.99 -39.85 -16.46
CA LEU A 720 -10.30 -40.15 -15.20
C LEU A 720 -8.89 -40.69 -15.44
N HIS A 721 -8.69 -41.52 -16.46
CA HIS A 721 -7.36 -42.01 -16.83
C HIS A 721 -6.47 -40.88 -17.36
N ALA A 722 -7.00 -39.96 -18.16
CA ALA A 722 -6.25 -38.79 -18.61
C ALA A 722 -5.82 -37.89 -17.43
N LEU A 723 -6.66 -37.73 -16.40
CA LEU A 723 -6.28 -37.02 -15.17
C LEU A 723 -5.15 -37.73 -14.40
N GLU A 724 -5.13 -39.05 -14.39
CA GLU A 724 -4.07 -39.87 -13.79
C GLU A 724 -2.73 -39.70 -14.53
N GLU A 725 -2.73 -39.78 -15.85
CA GLU A 725 -1.55 -39.54 -16.68
C GLU A 725 -1.01 -38.11 -16.50
N LEU A 726 -1.89 -37.11 -16.51
CA LEU A 726 -1.54 -35.72 -16.26
C LEU A 726 -0.87 -35.56 -14.88
N ALA A 727 -1.48 -36.13 -13.85
CA ALA A 727 -0.97 -36.05 -12.50
C ALA A 727 0.41 -36.71 -12.36
N ALA A 728 0.62 -37.87 -12.97
CA ALA A 728 1.93 -38.53 -13.03
C ALA A 728 2.97 -37.64 -13.71
N SER A 729 2.61 -37.03 -14.85
CA SER A 729 3.54 -36.15 -15.54
C SER A 729 3.85 -34.87 -14.78
N VAL A 730 2.89 -34.26 -14.09
CA VAL A 730 3.12 -33.07 -13.26
C VAL A 730 4.05 -33.40 -12.10
N ARG A 731 3.87 -34.55 -11.44
CA ARG A 731 4.78 -35.01 -10.37
C ARG A 731 6.21 -35.17 -10.90
N GLN A 732 6.37 -35.75 -12.08
CA GLN A 732 7.68 -35.93 -12.70
C GLN A 732 8.33 -34.60 -13.09
N ALA A 733 7.60 -33.73 -13.81
CA ALA A 733 8.11 -32.46 -14.31
C ALA A 733 8.49 -31.48 -13.19
N THR A 734 7.84 -31.58 -12.02
CA THR A 734 8.08 -30.68 -10.88
C THR A 734 8.97 -31.30 -9.81
N GLY A 735 9.55 -32.48 -10.03
CA GLY A 735 10.35 -33.18 -9.02
C GLY A 735 9.58 -33.42 -7.72
N GLY A 736 8.27 -33.65 -7.81
CA GLY A 736 7.37 -33.85 -6.66
C GLY A 736 6.99 -32.59 -5.89
N GLN A 737 7.31 -31.38 -6.37
CA GLN A 737 6.91 -30.12 -5.71
C GLN A 737 5.43 -29.78 -5.88
N VAL A 738 4.73 -30.42 -6.83
CA VAL A 738 3.27 -30.34 -6.98
C VAL A 738 2.62 -31.68 -6.60
N ARG A 739 1.66 -31.65 -5.66
CA ARG A 739 0.87 -32.81 -5.25
C ARG A 739 -0.53 -32.78 -5.86
N PRO A 740 -0.84 -33.69 -6.79
CA PRO A 740 -2.16 -33.80 -7.38
C PRO A 740 -3.12 -34.63 -6.52
N TYR A 741 -4.37 -34.17 -6.45
CA TYR A 741 -5.50 -34.86 -5.81
C TYR A 741 -6.69 -34.88 -6.76
N LEU A 742 -7.39 -36.02 -6.82
CA LEU A 742 -8.67 -36.11 -7.51
C LEU A 742 -9.80 -35.81 -6.52
N VAL A 743 -10.61 -34.78 -6.79
CA VAL A 743 -11.85 -34.48 -6.06
C VAL A 743 -13.03 -34.85 -6.95
N ALA A 744 -13.65 -35.98 -6.66
CA ALA A 744 -14.77 -36.48 -7.44
C ALA A 744 -16.11 -36.02 -6.83
N GLY A 745 -17.05 -35.63 -7.69
CA GLY A 745 -18.43 -35.34 -7.32
C GLY A 745 -19.13 -36.56 -6.69
N PRO A 746 -20.34 -36.39 -6.13
CA PRO A 746 -21.01 -37.43 -5.36
C PRO A 746 -21.27 -38.71 -6.16
N ASP A 747 -21.67 -38.57 -7.42
CA ASP A 747 -22.15 -39.70 -8.25
C ASP A 747 -21.11 -40.20 -9.28
N VAL A 748 -19.92 -39.60 -9.32
CA VAL A 748 -18.87 -39.99 -10.28
C VAL A 748 -18.33 -41.38 -9.91
N ALA A 749 -18.35 -42.35 -10.83
CA ALA A 749 -17.76 -43.66 -10.55
C ALA A 749 -16.23 -43.60 -10.68
N VAL A 750 -15.51 -43.72 -9.56
CA VAL A 750 -14.03 -43.73 -9.56
C VAL A 750 -13.54 -45.18 -9.42
N PRO A 751 -12.67 -45.68 -10.32
CA PRO A 751 -12.09 -47.01 -10.22
C PRO A 751 -11.33 -47.23 -8.89
N PRO A 752 -11.42 -48.42 -8.26
CA PRO A 752 -10.78 -48.66 -6.95
C PRO A 752 -9.26 -48.55 -6.90
N LEU A 753 -8.57 -48.65 -8.04
CA LEU A 753 -7.11 -48.73 -8.15
C LEU A 753 -6.50 -47.56 -8.95
N VAL A 754 -7.14 -46.39 -8.95
CA VAL A 754 -6.56 -45.19 -9.57
C VAL A 754 -5.29 -44.76 -8.82
N ASP A 755 -4.21 -44.44 -9.54
CA ASP A 755 -2.91 -43.96 -8.99
C ASP A 755 -2.95 -42.46 -8.64
N LEU A 756 -4.05 -42.07 -7.97
CA LEU A 756 -4.28 -40.74 -7.43
C LEU A 756 -4.89 -40.81 -6.04
N PRO A 757 -4.48 -39.93 -5.10
CA PRO A 757 -5.24 -39.71 -3.89
C PRO A 757 -6.63 -39.15 -4.23
N VAL A 758 -7.68 -39.89 -3.87
CA VAL A 758 -9.07 -39.54 -4.16
C VAL A 758 -9.79 -38.98 -2.94
N LEU A 759 -10.46 -37.85 -3.14
CA LEU A 759 -11.43 -37.26 -2.22
C LEU A 759 -12.80 -37.21 -2.89
N ARG A 760 -13.84 -37.22 -2.06
CA ARG A 760 -15.23 -37.07 -2.46
C ARG A 760 -15.80 -35.76 -1.95
N ASP A 761 -16.32 -34.97 -2.86
CA ASP A 761 -17.12 -33.79 -2.55
C ASP A 761 -18.60 -34.19 -2.41
N ALA A 762 -18.90 -34.96 -1.36
CA ALA A 762 -20.20 -35.60 -1.19
C ALA A 762 -21.38 -34.61 -1.07
N ARG A 763 -21.09 -33.36 -0.67
CA ARG A 763 -22.09 -32.29 -0.49
C ARG A 763 -21.99 -31.18 -1.56
N GLY A 764 -21.07 -31.31 -2.53
CA GLY A 764 -20.85 -30.29 -3.55
C GLY A 764 -20.25 -28.98 -3.01
N ALA A 765 -19.62 -29.00 -1.83
CA ALA A 765 -19.09 -27.82 -1.16
C ALA A 765 -17.88 -27.24 -1.90
N LEU A 766 -16.98 -28.11 -2.39
CA LEU A 766 -15.85 -27.66 -3.21
C LEU A 766 -16.35 -27.18 -4.57
N ALA A 767 -17.28 -27.90 -5.18
CA ALA A 767 -17.88 -27.52 -6.45
C ALA A 767 -18.53 -26.13 -6.40
N ALA A 768 -19.21 -25.81 -5.30
CA ALA A 768 -19.77 -24.48 -5.05
C ALA A 768 -18.68 -23.42 -4.84
N ALA A 769 -17.74 -23.67 -3.92
CA ALA A 769 -16.71 -22.68 -3.55
C ALA A 769 -15.70 -22.40 -4.69
N TYR A 770 -15.43 -23.37 -5.55
CA TYR A 770 -14.47 -23.26 -6.66
C TYR A 770 -15.12 -23.12 -8.03
N GLY A 771 -16.46 -23.05 -8.11
CA GLY A 771 -17.17 -22.88 -9.38
C GLY A 771 -16.95 -24.04 -10.37
N THR A 772 -16.72 -25.25 -9.85
CA THR A 772 -16.48 -26.47 -10.64
C THR A 772 -17.72 -27.35 -10.75
N GLY A 773 -18.88 -26.89 -10.27
CA GLY A 773 -20.15 -27.60 -10.40
C GLY A 773 -20.58 -27.81 -11.86
N GLY A 774 -21.31 -28.89 -12.12
CA GLY A 774 -21.75 -29.30 -13.45
C GLY A 774 -20.84 -30.35 -14.10
N PRO A 775 -21.06 -30.70 -15.38
CA PRO A 775 -20.36 -31.80 -16.02
C PRO A 775 -18.91 -31.46 -16.39
N GLY A 776 -18.12 -32.52 -16.56
CA GLY A 776 -16.74 -32.48 -17.05
C GLY A 776 -15.68 -32.31 -15.97
N THR A 777 -14.46 -32.00 -16.40
CA THR A 777 -13.29 -31.87 -15.52
C THR A 777 -12.89 -30.42 -15.31
N ALA A 778 -12.23 -30.10 -14.20
CA ALA A 778 -11.56 -28.80 -14.01
C ALA A 778 -10.30 -28.99 -13.16
N ALA A 779 -9.41 -28.01 -13.17
CA ALA A 779 -8.22 -28.02 -12.33
C ALA A 779 -7.99 -26.67 -11.67
N TYR A 780 -7.53 -26.70 -10.42
CA TYR A 780 -6.97 -25.57 -9.68
C TYR A 780 -5.57 -25.92 -9.19
N LEU A 781 -4.59 -25.08 -9.46
CA LEU A 781 -3.25 -25.15 -8.87
C LEU A 781 -3.18 -24.13 -7.73
N VAL A 782 -3.10 -24.63 -6.50
CA VAL A 782 -2.87 -23.83 -5.29
C VAL A 782 -1.37 -23.81 -5.01
N ARG A 783 -0.79 -22.63 -4.90
CA ARG A 783 0.63 -22.40 -4.60
C ARG A 783 0.98 -22.82 -3.17
N PRO A 784 2.27 -23.01 -2.85
CA PRO A 784 2.69 -23.33 -1.48
C PRO A 784 2.35 -22.25 -0.45
N ASP A 785 2.08 -21.02 -0.90
CA ASP A 785 1.65 -19.93 -0.03
C ASP A 785 0.12 -19.83 0.13
N GLY A 786 -0.65 -20.78 -0.41
CA GLY A 786 -2.10 -20.84 -0.27
C GLY A 786 -2.89 -19.92 -1.20
N HIS A 787 -2.27 -19.36 -2.24
CA HIS A 787 -2.97 -18.61 -3.30
C HIS A 787 -3.19 -19.47 -4.53
N VAL A 788 -4.27 -19.21 -5.28
CA VAL A 788 -4.52 -19.85 -6.57
C VAL A 788 -3.50 -19.32 -7.58
N GLY A 789 -2.64 -20.17 -8.14
CA GLY A 789 -1.74 -19.82 -9.23
C GLY A 789 -2.40 -20.03 -10.60
N PHE A 790 -3.15 -21.11 -10.77
CA PHE A 790 -3.73 -21.42 -12.08
C PHE A 790 -5.08 -22.10 -11.94
N ARG A 791 -5.97 -21.88 -12.91
CA ARG A 791 -7.18 -22.69 -13.05
C ARG A 791 -7.54 -22.96 -14.51
N THR A 792 -8.15 -24.09 -14.77
CA THR A 792 -8.61 -24.44 -16.12
C THR A 792 -9.85 -25.32 -16.13
N ARG A 793 -10.76 -25.07 -17.08
CA ARG A 793 -11.98 -25.85 -17.28
C ARG A 793 -12.40 -25.86 -18.77
N PRO A 794 -12.46 -27.02 -19.47
CA PRO A 794 -12.06 -28.34 -18.99
C PRO A 794 -10.56 -28.41 -18.70
N VAL A 795 -10.10 -29.49 -18.08
CA VAL A 795 -8.66 -29.67 -17.80
C VAL A 795 -7.85 -29.64 -19.10
N SER A 796 -6.85 -28.75 -19.16
CA SER A 796 -5.88 -28.65 -20.25
C SER A 796 -4.46 -28.92 -19.76
N GLU A 797 -3.89 -30.05 -20.19
CA GLU A 797 -2.51 -30.42 -19.88
C GLU A 797 -1.50 -29.39 -20.42
N GLN A 798 -1.68 -28.96 -21.67
CA GLN A 798 -0.79 -28.00 -22.30
C GLN A 798 -0.73 -26.70 -21.51
N ALA A 799 -1.90 -26.13 -21.17
CA ALA A 799 -1.97 -24.88 -20.43
C ALA A 799 -1.37 -24.99 -19.03
N LEU A 800 -1.58 -26.14 -18.36
CA LEU A 800 -0.96 -26.39 -17.06
C LEU A 800 0.57 -26.48 -17.16
N ARG A 801 1.12 -27.14 -18.18
CA ARG A 801 2.57 -27.21 -18.40
C ARG A 801 3.17 -25.85 -18.71
N GLU A 802 2.51 -25.05 -19.55
CA GLU A 802 2.93 -23.68 -19.86
C GLU A 802 2.97 -22.81 -18.60
N HIS A 803 1.95 -22.91 -17.74
CA HIS A 803 1.94 -22.21 -16.46
C HIS A 803 3.06 -22.70 -15.52
N LEU A 804 3.25 -24.02 -15.40
CA LEU A 804 4.30 -24.59 -14.55
C LEU A 804 5.71 -24.19 -15.00
N ALA A 805 5.95 -23.99 -16.29
CA ALA A 805 7.23 -23.49 -16.81
C ALA A 805 7.55 -22.05 -16.36
N GLY A 806 6.52 -21.27 -15.99
CA GLY A 806 6.67 -19.97 -15.34
C GLY A 806 7.16 -20.04 -13.90
N VAL A 807 7.09 -21.22 -13.26
CA VAL A 807 7.45 -21.43 -11.84
C VAL A 807 8.70 -22.31 -11.70
N PHE A 808 8.73 -23.42 -12.44
CA PHE A 808 9.75 -24.45 -12.36
C PHE A 808 10.69 -24.41 -13.57
N THR A 809 11.96 -24.76 -13.37
CA THR A 809 12.87 -25.05 -14.48
C THR A 809 12.38 -26.28 -15.25
N GLY A 810 12.34 -26.18 -16.59
CA GLY A 810 11.94 -27.28 -17.48
C GLY A 810 12.96 -28.40 -17.61
#